data_AF-A0A7X5U8R6-F1
#
_entry.id   AF-A0A7X5U8R6-F1
#
_cell.length_a   1.000
_cell.length_b   1.000
_cell.length_c   1.000
_cell.angle_alpha   90.00
_cell.angle_beta   90.00
_cell.angle_gamma   90.00
#
_symmetry.space_group_name_H-M   'P 1'
#
loop_
_entity.id
_entity.type
_entity.pdbx_description
1 polymer ?
#
loop_
_entity_poly.entity_id
_entity_poly.type
_entity_poly.pdbx_seq_one_letter_code
_entity_poly.pdbx_strand_id
1 'polypeptide(L)'
;MRHRFTLFVLLCLASASAAAEVKIDGHIDPTEWAGAQHITDFHVTQPWTGTAASQPVEAWVLSTPKGLAVAVRVTQPAGIPRSKQQARRDEDALVDRINVMVDFDADGRVGYDFEVKSQGGIADEVITNENDFSYDWDGIWEHATSEDAEGYSVEILIPWYIAPMRKASGDTRTIGLYIDRIIAATGERAAWPTIAFDRGRFLSSFQKIDVPAYSQSLFAVTPYLVARTDRAHGGTSFQEGADILWKPNGQTQLTATINPDFGQVESDDLVVNFSPQETFFTDKRPFFTENQGIFDFSLLDDDSQLVYTRRVGGASDDGSGPADIAAAVKVNGSVGSTSYGILTAQEKGDAGRSFGALRLVQNLGTQTLGLLATHVDHPYLDRDANVLGIDHRWQPNASFTITSNVVGSKIDQPQAKSSGLGATSIAYWEMNDRWSQQWLGMYFGKRLDINDFGYLPRNDMEYLHWEVRYRDTATAADSAYASHLWRFRVSQQDNTEGRLIRRRFRIMRDSQRRDGGAEWWRLDMFTAAYDDLLTRGGNPLRTPPTMRLRWQREQPRVGRWSWTTEGTLSGNQLTGYHRLGYYFKFTPTYFITDGFSVFAGASYEWDPNWLIWQHDNLVGSFDGRTIGIDSGLNWNFGNRHELRVKLQTLAVAARLRQAYELSPSGRAVPSNEAVDNLGVANLGFQIRYRYEIAPLSNLYIVYNRGGYREDTKDDLDGQFRQGFGLKDVNEGLVKIAYRMEF
;
A
#
# COMPACT_ATOMS: atom_id res chain seq x y z
N MET A 1 -35.48 51.54 -43.37
CA MET A 1 -35.73 50.52 -42.33
C MET A 1 -35.48 49.08 -42.84
N ARG A 2 -34.35 48.79 -43.51
CA ARG A 2 -34.03 47.43 -44.00
C ARG A 2 -32.63 46.91 -43.68
N HIS A 3 -31.84 47.65 -42.88
CA HIS A 3 -30.47 47.25 -42.50
C HIS A 3 -30.28 46.92 -41.01
N ARG A 4 -31.36 46.86 -40.21
CA ARG A 4 -31.28 46.51 -38.78
C ARG A 4 -31.80 45.10 -38.44
N PHE A 5 -32.37 44.39 -39.42
CA PHE A 5 -32.89 43.03 -39.20
C PHE A 5 -31.86 41.92 -39.51
N THR A 6 -30.86 42.21 -40.34
CA THR A 6 -29.85 41.21 -40.74
C THR A 6 -28.76 41.01 -39.69
N LEU A 7 -28.49 42.02 -38.84
CA LEU A 7 -27.48 41.91 -37.77
C LEU A 7 -27.98 41.11 -36.55
N PHE A 8 -29.30 41.02 -36.34
CA PHE A 8 -29.89 40.27 -35.23
C PHE A 8 -29.98 38.77 -35.55
N VAL A 9 -30.16 38.40 -36.82
CA VAL A 9 -30.19 36.98 -37.26
C VAL A 9 -28.78 36.39 -37.35
N LEU A 10 -27.75 37.20 -37.65
CA LEU A 10 -26.34 36.76 -37.60
C LEU A 10 -25.76 36.70 -36.17
N LEU A 11 -26.30 37.46 -35.20
CA LEU A 11 -25.94 37.31 -33.79
C LEU A 11 -26.63 36.13 -33.09
N CYS A 12 -27.75 35.63 -33.61
CA CYS A 12 -28.39 34.41 -33.09
C CYS A 12 -27.81 33.11 -33.68
N LEU A 13 -27.03 33.18 -34.78
CA LEU A 13 -26.27 32.06 -35.35
C LEU A 13 -24.84 31.94 -34.78
N ALA A 14 -24.43 32.88 -33.93
CA ALA A 14 -23.32 32.73 -32.99
C ALA A 14 -23.86 32.39 -31.59
N SER A 15 -24.96 31.62 -31.54
CA SER A 15 -25.23 30.80 -30.37
C SER A 15 -24.04 29.86 -30.27
N ALA A 16 -23.12 30.19 -29.37
CA ALA A 16 -22.15 29.25 -28.84
C ALA A 16 -22.90 27.93 -28.68
N SER A 17 -22.43 26.86 -29.34
CA SER A 17 -22.91 25.53 -28.99
C SER A 17 -22.70 25.44 -27.49
N ALA A 18 -23.78 25.54 -26.72
CA ALA A 18 -23.74 25.14 -25.33
C ALA A 18 -23.27 23.70 -25.41
N ALA A 19 -22.00 23.45 -25.05
CA ALA A 19 -21.46 22.11 -25.04
C ALA A 19 -22.46 21.27 -24.23
N ALA A 20 -22.93 20.17 -24.82
CA ALA A 20 -23.84 19.29 -24.12
C ALA A 20 -23.14 18.82 -22.84
N GLU A 21 -23.88 18.77 -21.74
CA GLU A 21 -23.34 18.29 -20.47
C GLU A 21 -22.89 16.83 -20.63
N VAL A 22 -21.62 16.54 -20.30
CA VAL A 22 -21.09 15.17 -20.32
C VAL A 22 -21.83 14.33 -19.28
N LYS A 23 -22.47 13.26 -19.74
CA LYS A 23 -23.06 12.25 -18.87
C LYS A 23 -22.12 11.07 -18.77
N ILE A 24 -22.01 10.52 -17.57
CA ILE A 24 -21.18 9.33 -17.32
C ILE A 24 -22.10 8.11 -17.42
N ASP A 25 -22.28 7.60 -18.63
CA ASP A 25 -23.13 6.44 -18.91
C ASP A 25 -22.42 5.31 -19.67
N GLY A 26 -21.16 5.53 -20.01
CA GLY A 26 -20.27 4.60 -20.69
C GLY A 26 -20.30 4.75 -22.21
N HIS A 27 -21.09 5.68 -22.77
CA HIS A 27 -21.24 5.90 -24.20
C HIS A 27 -20.68 7.26 -24.63
N ILE A 28 -19.62 7.23 -25.44
CA ILE A 28 -18.92 8.43 -25.88
C ILE A 28 -19.72 9.13 -26.99
N ASP A 29 -20.58 10.09 -26.64
CA ASP A 29 -21.34 10.91 -27.59
C ASP A 29 -20.48 12.06 -28.15
N PRO A 30 -20.30 12.18 -29.48
CA PRO A 30 -19.50 13.26 -30.08
C PRO A 30 -19.95 14.69 -29.75
N THR A 31 -21.23 14.88 -29.39
CA THR A 31 -21.78 16.19 -29.00
C THR A 31 -21.46 16.55 -27.56
N GLU A 32 -21.40 15.56 -26.66
CA GLU A 32 -21.01 15.73 -25.25
C GLU A 32 -19.49 15.96 -25.14
N TRP A 33 -18.70 15.23 -25.93
CA TRP A 33 -17.24 15.31 -25.94
C TRP A 33 -16.67 16.34 -26.91
N ALA A 34 -17.51 17.24 -27.44
CA ALA A 34 -17.09 18.30 -28.35
C ALA A 34 -16.10 19.27 -27.66
N GLY A 35 -14.92 19.45 -28.25
CA GLY A 35 -13.87 20.32 -27.71
C GLY A 35 -12.97 19.65 -26.66
N ALA A 36 -13.16 18.37 -26.37
CA ALA A 36 -12.24 17.58 -25.57
C ALA A 36 -10.88 17.42 -26.28
N GLN A 37 -9.80 17.34 -25.51
CA GLN A 37 -8.50 16.93 -26.03
C GLN A 37 -8.56 15.45 -26.40
N HIS A 38 -8.38 15.14 -27.68
CA HIS A 38 -8.39 13.77 -28.21
C HIS A 38 -6.96 13.22 -28.30
N ILE A 39 -6.73 12.06 -27.67
CA ILE A 39 -5.43 11.42 -27.53
C ILE A 39 -5.50 10.04 -28.17
N THR A 40 -4.59 9.77 -29.11
CA THR A 40 -4.52 8.48 -29.83
C THR A 40 -3.12 7.86 -29.80
N ASP A 41 -2.14 8.54 -29.19
CA ASP A 41 -0.71 8.21 -29.25
C ASP A 41 -0.29 7.31 -28.07
N PHE A 42 -0.92 6.14 -27.97
CA PHE A 42 -0.62 5.16 -26.92
C PHE A 42 0.51 4.23 -27.34
N HIS A 43 1.50 4.06 -26.47
CA HIS A 43 2.66 3.19 -26.71
C HIS A 43 2.82 2.14 -25.61
N VAL A 44 3.41 1.00 -25.97
CA VAL A 44 3.63 -0.13 -25.05
C VAL A 44 4.70 0.21 -24.01
N THR A 45 4.25 0.38 -22.76
CA THR A 45 5.08 0.72 -21.60
C THR A 45 5.38 -0.49 -20.71
N GLN A 46 4.62 -1.59 -20.85
CA GLN A 46 5.03 -2.91 -20.38
C GLN A 46 4.72 -3.92 -21.48
N PRO A 47 5.73 -4.63 -22.00
CA PRO A 47 7.12 -4.77 -21.54
C PRO A 47 8.11 -3.59 -21.70
N TRP A 48 7.70 -2.37 -22.11
CA TRP A 48 8.56 -1.23 -22.45
C TRP A 48 9.29 -1.40 -23.80
N THR A 49 8.54 -1.76 -24.84
CA THR A 49 9.05 -1.77 -26.22
C THR A 49 9.03 -0.37 -26.84
N GLY A 50 8.18 0.53 -26.35
CA GLY A 50 7.99 1.87 -26.91
C GLY A 50 7.31 1.88 -28.28
N THR A 51 6.87 0.72 -28.78
CA THR A 51 6.09 0.59 -30.01
C THR A 51 4.67 1.12 -29.80
N ALA A 52 3.96 1.43 -30.88
CA ALA A 52 2.53 1.71 -30.79
C ALA A 52 1.79 0.54 -30.11
N ALA A 53 0.71 0.85 -29.39
CA ALA A 53 -0.16 -0.14 -28.76
C ALA A 53 -0.59 -1.22 -29.77
N SER A 54 -0.59 -2.49 -29.34
CA SER A 54 -0.99 -3.59 -30.23
C SER A 54 -2.46 -3.51 -30.63
N GLN A 55 -3.27 -2.83 -29.83
CA GLN A 55 -4.69 -2.61 -30.03
C GLN A 55 -5.02 -1.11 -29.84
N PRO A 56 -5.83 -0.50 -30.72
CA PRO A 56 -6.16 0.91 -30.62
C PRO A 56 -6.78 1.31 -29.28
N VAL A 57 -6.32 2.45 -28.77
CA VAL A 57 -6.86 3.14 -27.59
C VAL A 57 -7.00 4.61 -27.95
N GLU A 58 -8.15 5.19 -27.63
CA GLU A 58 -8.42 6.61 -27.82
C GLU A 58 -8.96 7.17 -26.53
N ALA A 59 -8.52 8.37 -26.15
CA ALA A 59 -9.01 9.05 -24.96
C ALA A 59 -9.46 10.48 -25.27
N TRP A 60 -10.50 10.93 -24.58
CA TRP A 60 -11.01 12.30 -24.61
C TRP A 60 -10.92 12.88 -23.22
N VAL A 61 -10.31 14.05 -23.09
CA VAL A 61 -10.11 14.73 -21.81
C VAL A 61 -10.77 16.10 -21.88
N LEU A 62 -11.68 16.38 -20.94
CA LEU A 62 -12.40 17.63 -20.87
C LEU A 62 -12.49 18.14 -19.43
N SER A 63 -12.09 19.40 -19.22
CA SER A 63 -12.33 20.09 -17.95
C SER A 63 -13.72 20.69 -17.94
N THR A 64 -14.54 20.27 -17.00
CA THR A 64 -15.92 20.76 -16.82
C THR A 64 -16.06 21.44 -15.46
N PRO A 65 -17.10 22.27 -15.24
CA PRO A 65 -17.39 22.81 -13.90
C PRO A 65 -17.63 21.73 -12.83
N LYS A 66 -18.02 20.50 -13.23
CA LYS A 66 -18.26 19.38 -12.31
C LYS A 66 -17.00 18.60 -11.95
N GLY A 67 -15.99 18.59 -12.82
CA GLY A 67 -14.80 17.76 -12.65
C GLY A 67 -13.98 17.63 -13.93
N LEU A 68 -12.89 16.89 -13.84
CA LEU A 68 -12.15 16.40 -14.98
C LEU A 68 -12.87 15.17 -15.54
N ALA A 69 -13.45 15.31 -16.73
CA ALA A 69 -14.11 14.22 -17.44
C ALA A 69 -13.09 13.54 -18.37
N VAL A 70 -13.01 12.21 -18.29
CA VAL A 70 -12.15 11.38 -19.15
C VAL A 70 -12.96 10.23 -19.73
N ALA A 71 -13.00 10.13 -21.05
CA ALA A 71 -13.51 8.96 -21.76
C ALA A 71 -12.37 8.20 -22.41
N VAL A 72 -12.43 6.88 -22.41
CA VAL A 72 -11.47 6.01 -23.08
C VAL A 72 -12.20 4.96 -23.90
N ARG A 73 -11.94 4.94 -25.21
CA ARG A 73 -12.40 3.89 -26.13
C ARG A 73 -11.29 2.88 -26.32
N VAL A 74 -11.64 1.62 -26.12
CA VAL A 74 -10.73 0.50 -26.22
C VAL A 74 -11.19 -0.45 -27.30
N THR A 75 -10.34 -0.71 -28.28
CA THR A 75 -10.57 -1.77 -29.27
C THR A 75 -9.98 -3.09 -28.76
N GLN A 76 -10.79 -4.15 -28.71
CA GLN A 76 -10.39 -5.50 -28.33
C GLN A 76 -11.27 -6.52 -29.07
N PRO A 77 -10.92 -6.88 -30.31
CA PRO A 77 -11.73 -7.76 -31.14
C PRO A 77 -11.83 -9.15 -30.53
N ALA A 78 -12.85 -9.93 -30.93
CA ALA A 78 -13.16 -11.25 -30.36
C ALA A 78 -12.02 -12.27 -30.34
N GLY A 79 -10.97 -12.08 -31.16
CA GLY A 79 -9.76 -12.92 -31.15
C GLY A 79 -8.85 -12.71 -29.94
N ILE A 80 -9.05 -11.63 -29.17
CA ILE A 80 -8.31 -11.32 -27.94
C ILE A 80 -9.29 -11.48 -26.76
N PRO A 81 -9.11 -12.49 -25.90
CA PRO A 81 -9.99 -12.70 -24.76
C PRO A 81 -10.13 -11.45 -23.90
N ARG A 82 -11.37 -11.11 -23.54
CA ARG A 82 -11.69 -10.11 -22.53
C ARG A 82 -12.01 -10.81 -21.22
N SER A 83 -11.43 -10.34 -20.13
CA SER A 83 -11.80 -10.80 -18.81
C SER A 83 -13.25 -10.42 -18.51
N LYS A 84 -14.01 -11.41 -18.04
CA LYS A 84 -15.38 -11.21 -17.54
C LYS A 84 -15.46 -11.24 -16.02
N GLN A 85 -14.33 -11.41 -15.34
CA GLN A 85 -14.30 -11.42 -13.88
C GLN A 85 -14.81 -10.07 -13.33
N GLN A 86 -15.84 -10.15 -12.49
CA GLN A 86 -16.30 -9.03 -11.68
C GLN A 86 -15.45 -8.98 -10.41
N ALA A 87 -14.71 -7.89 -10.25
CA ALA A 87 -13.93 -7.61 -9.07
C ALA A 87 -14.56 -6.45 -8.31
N ARG A 88 -14.55 -6.50 -6.98
CA ARG A 88 -14.99 -5.37 -6.16
C ARG A 88 -14.00 -4.20 -6.26
N ARG A 89 -14.38 -3.08 -5.64
CA ARG A 89 -13.46 -1.98 -5.32
C ARG A 89 -12.22 -2.53 -4.61
N ASP A 90 -11.02 -2.20 -5.11
CA ASP A 90 -9.68 -2.55 -4.60
C ASP A 90 -9.36 -4.06 -4.52
N GLU A 91 -10.16 -4.92 -5.15
CA GLU A 91 -9.76 -6.32 -5.29
C GLU A 91 -8.70 -6.44 -6.39
N ASP A 92 -7.50 -6.86 -6.00
CA ASP A 92 -6.43 -7.19 -6.94
C ASP A 92 -6.87 -8.31 -7.88
N ALA A 93 -6.91 -7.98 -9.16
CA ALA A 93 -7.39 -8.87 -10.20
C ALA A 93 -6.66 -8.58 -11.52
N LEU A 94 -6.09 -9.62 -12.11
CA LEU A 94 -5.46 -9.55 -13.44
C LEU A 94 -6.53 -9.54 -14.54
N VAL A 95 -7.20 -8.39 -14.71
CA VAL A 95 -8.31 -8.16 -15.65
C VAL A 95 -8.03 -6.96 -16.56
N ASP A 96 -8.71 -6.89 -17.71
CA ASP A 96 -8.62 -5.73 -18.61
C ASP A 96 -9.12 -4.48 -17.89
N ARG A 97 -8.32 -3.42 -17.90
CA ARG A 97 -8.59 -2.20 -17.14
C ARG A 97 -7.92 -0.97 -17.75
N ILE A 98 -8.43 0.19 -17.35
CA ILE A 98 -7.93 1.52 -17.69
C ILE A 98 -7.55 2.22 -16.39
N ASN A 99 -6.38 2.84 -16.39
CA ASN A 99 -5.91 3.67 -15.28
C ASN A 99 -5.83 5.11 -15.76
N VAL A 100 -6.43 6.04 -15.02
CA VAL A 100 -6.32 7.48 -15.24
C VAL A 100 -5.63 8.07 -14.02
N MET A 101 -4.37 8.44 -14.16
CA MET A 101 -3.58 9.00 -13.08
C MET A 101 -3.44 10.51 -13.23
N VAL A 102 -3.71 11.24 -12.16
CA VAL A 102 -3.72 12.71 -12.14
C VAL A 102 -2.84 13.26 -11.02
N ASP A 103 -1.90 14.11 -11.40
CA ASP A 103 -1.23 15.05 -10.49
C ASP A 103 -1.87 16.43 -10.67
N PHE A 104 -2.74 16.81 -9.73
CA PHE A 104 -3.54 18.05 -9.83
C PHE A 104 -2.71 19.34 -9.74
N ASP A 105 -1.45 19.26 -9.30
CA ASP A 105 -0.54 20.39 -9.17
C ASP A 105 0.67 20.33 -10.12
N ALA A 106 0.80 19.23 -10.88
CA ALA A 106 1.86 18.97 -11.85
C ALA A 106 3.29 19.16 -11.28
N ASP A 107 3.48 18.81 -10.01
CA ASP A 107 4.73 18.99 -9.26
C ASP A 107 5.43 17.69 -8.87
N GLY A 108 4.81 16.56 -9.21
CA GLY A 108 5.38 15.23 -9.07
C GLY A 108 5.41 14.72 -7.63
N ARG A 109 4.61 15.26 -6.71
CA ARG A 109 4.66 14.88 -5.28
C ARG A 109 3.58 13.90 -4.86
N VAL A 110 2.33 14.22 -5.19
CA VAL A 110 1.16 13.41 -4.87
C VAL A 110 0.33 13.27 -6.14
N GLY A 111 0.18 12.05 -6.61
CA GLY A 111 -0.73 11.68 -7.69
C GLY A 111 -1.89 10.86 -7.16
N TYR A 112 -2.93 10.73 -7.97
CA TYR A 112 -4.08 9.89 -7.69
C TYR A 112 -4.34 9.01 -8.90
N ASP A 113 -4.45 7.70 -8.70
CA ASP A 113 -4.86 6.75 -9.74
C ASP A 113 -6.35 6.45 -9.62
N PHE A 114 -7.04 6.48 -10.74
CA PHE A 114 -8.45 6.11 -10.89
C PHE A 114 -8.52 4.93 -11.86
N GLU A 115 -8.63 3.72 -11.30
CA GLU A 115 -8.68 2.48 -12.05
C GLU A 115 -10.14 2.09 -12.33
N VAL A 116 -10.46 1.80 -13.60
CA VAL A 116 -11.73 1.19 -14.01
C VAL A 116 -11.47 -0.11 -14.77
N LYS A 117 -11.92 -1.22 -14.19
CA LYS A 117 -11.90 -2.55 -14.81
C LYS A 117 -13.02 -2.62 -15.85
N SER A 118 -12.80 -3.41 -16.90
CA SER A 118 -13.75 -3.56 -18.02
C SER A 118 -15.16 -4.04 -17.63
N GLN A 119 -15.34 -4.62 -16.44
CA GLN A 119 -16.64 -5.04 -15.89
C GLN A 119 -17.24 -4.02 -14.89
N GLY A 120 -16.67 -2.81 -14.79
CA GLY A 120 -17.13 -1.73 -13.92
C GLY A 120 -16.62 -1.78 -12.47
N GLY A 121 -15.80 -2.76 -12.11
CA GLY A 121 -15.07 -2.72 -10.84
C GLY A 121 -14.05 -1.58 -10.86
N ILE A 122 -13.83 -0.93 -9.72
CA ILE A 122 -12.89 0.19 -9.61
C ILE A 122 -11.75 -0.11 -8.64
N ALA A 123 -10.72 0.72 -8.66
CA ALA A 123 -9.79 0.90 -7.55
C ALA A 123 -9.31 2.35 -7.59
N ASP A 124 -8.79 2.83 -6.47
CA ASP A 124 -8.13 4.12 -6.43
C ASP A 124 -6.95 4.12 -5.47
N GLU A 125 -5.94 4.90 -5.84
CA GLU A 125 -4.64 4.84 -5.22
C GLU A 125 -4.06 6.24 -5.08
N VAL A 126 -3.26 6.45 -4.03
CA VAL A 126 -2.39 7.62 -3.95
C VAL A 126 -0.99 7.21 -4.39
N ILE A 127 -0.39 8.05 -5.25
CA ILE A 127 0.97 7.88 -5.74
C ILE A 127 1.88 8.89 -5.02
N THR A 128 2.83 8.43 -4.22
CA THR A 128 3.88 9.26 -3.62
C THR A 128 5.26 8.78 -4.06
N ASN A 129 6.31 9.51 -3.68
CA ASN A 129 7.71 9.10 -3.89
C ASN A 129 8.04 8.64 -5.32
N GLU A 130 7.45 9.32 -6.32
CA GLU A 130 7.50 9.02 -7.76
C GLU A 130 6.70 7.80 -8.22
N ASN A 131 6.75 6.68 -7.52
CA ASN A 131 6.17 5.41 -7.97
C ASN A 131 5.75 4.47 -6.83
N ASP A 132 5.48 5.02 -5.66
CA ASP A 132 4.93 4.29 -4.53
C ASP A 132 3.41 4.43 -4.54
N PHE A 133 2.70 3.30 -4.60
CA PHE A 133 1.26 3.23 -4.83
C PHE A 133 0.56 2.68 -3.58
N SER A 134 -0.46 3.38 -3.09
CA SER A 134 -1.22 2.99 -1.90
C SER A 134 -2.73 2.92 -2.18
N TYR A 135 -3.29 1.71 -2.05
CA TYR A 135 -4.74 1.39 -2.11
C TYR A 135 -5.51 1.76 -0.83
N ASP A 136 -4.91 2.47 0.12
CA ASP A 136 -5.57 2.76 1.40
C ASP A 136 -6.59 3.91 1.27
N TRP A 137 -6.45 4.76 0.23
CA TRP A 137 -7.30 5.91 0.00
C TRP A 137 -8.56 5.54 -0.78
N ASP A 138 -9.72 6.10 -0.38
CA ASP A 138 -11.01 5.89 -1.02
C ASP A 138 -11.66 7.23 -1.46
N GLY A 139 -11.62 7.55 -2.76
CA GLY A 139 -12.28 8.69 -3.39
C GLY A 139 -13.76 8.47 -3.77
N ILE A 140 -14.51 9.57 -3.95
CA ILE A 140 -15.85 9.56 -4.59
C ILE A 140 -15.74 10.21 -5.96
N TRP A 141 -15.96 9.42 -7.00
CA TRP A 141 -15.91 9.82 -8.39
C TRP A 141 -16.90 8.98 -9.20
N GLU A 142 -17.40 9.52 -10.31
CA GLU A 142 -18.38 8.82 -11.15
C GLU A 142 -17.65 8.02 -12.23
N HIS A 143 -18.17 6.84 -12.54
CA HIS A 143 -17.67 6.02 -13.64
C HIS A 143 -18.80 5.23 -14.29
N ALA A 144 -18.60 4.91 -15.56
CA ALA A 144 -19.46 3.99 -16.28
C ALA A 144 -18.63 3.21 -17.31
N THR A 145 -19.11 2.01 -17.61
CA THR A 145 -18.51 1.14 -18.62
C THR A 145 -19.59 0.64 -19.56
N SER A 146 -19.29 0.60 -20.86
CA SER A 146 -20.15 -0.06 -21.83
C SER A 146 -19.31 -0.96 -22.74
N GLU A 147 -19.92 -2.04 -23.24
CA GLU A 147 -19.24 -3.03 -24.07
C GLU A 147 -20.01 -3.22 -25.38
N ASP A 148 -19.27 -3.39 -26.48
CA ASP A 148 -19.82 -3.79 -27.77
C ASP A 148 -18.96 -4.88 -28.45
N ALA A 149 -19.23 -5.12 -29.73
CA ALA A 149 -18.57 -6.16 -30.52
C ALA A 149 -17.09 -5.86 -30.83
N GLU A 150 -16.69 -4.59 -30.86
CA GLU A 150 -15.34 -4.15 -31.19
C GLU A 150 -14.47 -3.96 -29.94
N GLY A 151 -15.08 -3.68 -28.79
CA GLY A 151 -14.37 -3.54 -27.53
C GLY A 151 -15.25 -2.97 -26.41
N TYR A 152 -14.72 -2.03 -25.65
CA TYR A 152 -15.43 -1.39 -24.55
C TYR A 152 -15.06 0.09 -24.44
N SER A 153 -15.88 0.86 -23.74
CA SER A 153 -15.57 2.23 -23.35
C SER A 153 -15.74 2.42 -21.86
N VAL A 154 -14.94 3.36 -21.34
CA VAL A 154 -14.95 3.81 -19.95
C VAL A 154 -15.20 5.31 -19.99
N GLU A 155 -16.08 5.81 -19.14
CA GLU A 155 -16.22 7.24 -18.84
C GLU A 155 -15.99 7.45 -17.34
N ILE A 156 -15.25 8.50 -16.99
CA ILE A 156 -14.88 8.87 -15.62
C ILE A 156 -15.14 10.37 -15.44
N LEU A 157 -15.73 10.76 -14.32
CA LEU A 157 -15.77 12.14 -13.86
C LEU A 157 -15.12 12.25 -12.49
N ILE A 158 -13.97 12.93 -12.47
CA ILE A 158 -13.17 13.16 -11.26
C ILE A 158 -13.51 14.55 -10.72
N PRO A 159 -14.21 14.69 -9.58
CA PRO A 159 -14.58 16.00 -9.06
C PRO A 159 -13.37 16.85 -8.69
N TRP A 160 -13.45 18.17 -8.88
CA TRP A 160 -12.35 19.07 -8.53
C TRP A 160 -12.07 19.15 -7.03
N TYR A 161 -13.03 18.75 -6.19
CA TYR A 161 -12.79 18.65 -4.75
C TYR A 161 -12.07 17.35 -4.35
N ILE A 162 -11.84 16.39 -5.26
CA ILE A 162 -11.34 15.05 -4.91
C ILE A 162 -10.04 15.13 -4.09
N ALA A 163 -9.15 16.04 -4.46
CA ALA A 163 -7.87 16.31 -3.83
C ALA A 163 -7.71 17.83 -3.60
N PRO A 164 -6.98 18.27 -2.56
CA PRO A 164 -6.54 19.65 -2.45
C PRO A 164 -5.55 19.97 -3.56
N MET A 165 -5.75 21.12 -4.17
CA MET A 165 -4.98 21.63 -5.28
C MET A 165 -4.56 23.07 -4.97
N ARG A 166 -3.42 23.49 -5.50
CA ARG A 166 -3.00 24.89 -5.42
C ARG A 166 -4.02 25.80 -6.08
N LYS A 167 -3.97 27.07 -5.67
CA LYS A 167 -4.68 28.15 -6.34
C LYS A 167 -4.25 28.20 -7.81
N ALA A 168 -5.22 28.19 -8.72
CA ALA A 168 -4.97 28.36 -10.14
C ALA A 168 -4.35 29.74 -10.45
N SER A 169 -3.62 29.82 -11.56
CA SER A 169 -3.04 31.06 -12.07
C SER A 169 -4.00 31.64 -13.13
N GLY A 170 -4.87 32.55 -12.70
CA GLY A 170 -5.94 33.06 -13.57
C GLY A 170 -7.03 32.00 -13.81
N ASP A 171 -7.51 31.90 -15.05
CA ASP A 171 -8.60 31.00 -15.44
C ASP A 171 -8.11 29.59 -15.87
N THR A 172 -6.82 29.31 -15.70
CA THR A 172 -6.18 28.07 -16.14
C THR A 172 -5.37 27.41 -15.02
N ARG A 173 -5.36 26.07 -15.01
CA ARG A 173 -4.57 25.22 -14.12
C ARG A 173 -3.78 24.22 -14.97
N THR A 174 -2.52 24.01 -14.61
CA THR A 174 -1.72 22.92 -15.17
C THR A 174 -1.90 21.67 -14.31
N ILE A 175 -2.23 20.53 -14.92
CA ILE A 175 -2.25 19.21 -14.28
C ILE A 175 -1.28 18.27 -14.99
N GLY A 176 -0.75 17.27 -14.29
CA GLY A 176 -0.06 16.13 -14.87
C GLY A 176 -1.05 15.01 -15.12
N LEU A 177 -1.08 14.47 -16.34
CA LEU A 177 -1.98 13.39 -16.73
C LEU A 177 -1.19 12.19 -17.28
N TYR A 178 -1.62 11.00 -16.87
CA TYR A 178 -1.20 9.73 -17.43
C TYR A 178 -2.43 8.83 -17.58
N ILE A 179 -2.55 8.18 -18.73
CA ILE A 179 -3.64 7.26 -19.04
C ILE A 179 -3.01 5.99 -19.56
N ASP A 180 -3.42 4.84 -19.05
CA ASP A 180 -3.02 3.56 -19.61
C ASP A 180 -4.16 2.56 -19.74
N ARG A 181 -3.88 1.53 -20.52
CA ARG A 181 -4.69 0.33 -20.68
C ARG A 181 -3.83 -0.89 -20.41
N ILE A 182 -4.42 -1.88 -19.75
CA ILE A 182 -3.86 -3.22 -19.60
C ILE A 182 -4.74 -4.23 -20.32
N ILE A 183 -4.14 -5.09 -21.14
CA ILE A 183 -4.79 -6.24 -21.76
C ILE A 183 -4.45 -7.49 -20.93
N ALA A 184 -5.41 -8.02 -20.18
CA ALA A 184 -5.15 -9.11 -19.24
C ALA A 184 -4.68 -10.40 -19.91
N ALA A 185 -5.14 -10.67 -21.13
CA ALA A 185 -4.78 -11.89 -21.87
C ALA A 185 -3.31 -11.93 -22.30
N THR A 186 -2.65 -10.78 -22.42
CA THR A 186 -1.25 -10.67 -22.91
C THR A 186 -0.30 -10.04 -21.90
N GLY A 187 -0.83 -9.32 -20.91
CA GLY A 187 -0.05 -8.52 -19.95
C GLY A 187 0.49 -7.22 -20.54
N GLU A 188 0.08 -6.87 -21.76
CA GLU A 188 0.52 -5.63 -22.40
C GLU A 188 -0.10 -4.43 -21.68
N ARG A 189 0.75 -3.49 -21.26
CA ARG A 189 0.34 -2.15 -20.83
C ARG A 189 0.71 -1.15 -21.91
N ALA A 190 -0.26 -0.37 -22.38
CA ALA A 190 -0.06 0.73 -23.31
C ALA A 190 -0.52 2.04 -22.68
N ALA A 191 0.31 3.09 -22.76
CA ALA A 191 0.06 4.33 -22.05
C ALA A 191 0.36 5.59 -22.86
N TRP A 192 -0.25 6.68 -22.43
CA TRP A 192 0.07 8.05 -22.80
C TRP A 192 0.23 8.92 -21.52
N PRO A 193 1.32 9.69 -21.38
CA PRO A 193 2.52 9.65 -22.21
C PRO A 193 3.25 8.29 -22.11
N THR A 194 4.23 8.07 -22.98
CA THR A 194 5.05 6.85 -22.97
C THR A 194 6.00 6.87 -21.76
N ILE A 195 5.51 6.47 -20.59
CA ILE A 195 6.28 6.36 -19.33
C ILE A 195 5.93 5.05 -18.59
N ALA A 196 6.92 4.49 -17.90
CA ALA A 196 6.81 3.20 -17.21
C ALA A 196 6.83 3.42 -15.69
N PHE A 197 5.89 2.82 -14.97
CA PHE A 197 5.76 2.99 -13.52
C PHE A 197 6.91 2.37 -12.72
N ASP A 198 7.63 1.40 -13.28
CA ASP A 198 8.77 0.74 -12.63
C ASP A 198 10.10 1.54 -12.75
N ARG A 199 10.06 2.75 -13.34
CA ARG A 199 11.20 3.70 -13.37
C ARG A 199 11.27 4.53 -12.09
N GLY A 200 12.47 4.98 -11.71
CA GLY A 200 12.67 5.79 -10.49
C GLY A 200 12.08 7.20 -10.54
N ARG A 201 11.59 7.62 -11.72
CA ARG A 201 10.86 8.87 -11.94
C ARG A 201 9.64 8.57 -12.81
N PHE A 202 8.45 8.64 -12.23
CA PHE A 202 7.21 8.30 -12.91
C PHE A 202 6.20 9.43 -12.78
N LEU A 203 5.76 9.76 -11.55
CA LEU A 203 4.81 10.85 -11.29
C LEU A 203 5.29 12.20 -11.86
N SER A 204 6.56 12.57 -11.65
CA SER A 204 7.14 13.81 -12.19
C SER A 204 7.29 13.85 -13.72
N SER A 205 6.96 12.75 -14.40
CA SER A 205 7.04 12.59 -15.86
C SER A 205 5.67 12.58 -16.54
N PHE A 206 4.58 12.77 -15.79
CA PHE A 206 3.24 12.87 -16.34
C PHE A 206 3.13 14.03 -17.34
N GLN A 207 2.27 13.88 -18.34
CA GLN A 207 2.12 14.90 -19.37
C GLN A 207 1.43 16.13 -18.77
N LYS A 208 2.11 17.27 -18.83
CA LYS A 208 1.54 18.53 -18.36
C LYS A 208 0.56 19.06 -19.39
N ILE A 209 -0.67 19.31 -18.97
CA ILE A 209 -1.73 19.92 -19.78
C ILE A 209 -2.35 21.09 -19.03
N ASP A 210 -2.67 22.16 -19.75
CA ASP A 210 -3.36 23.32 -19.21
C ASP A 210 -4.87 23.16 -19.46
N VAL A 211 -5.64 23.25 -18.38
CA VAL A 211 -7.09 23.11 -18.40
C VAL A 211 -7.76 24.33 -17.77
N PRO A 212 -9.00 24.67 -18.18
CA PRO A 212 -9.82 25.62 -17.45
C PRO A 212 -9.86 25.29 -15.96
N ALA A 213 -9.64 26.31 -15.13
CA ALA A 213 -9.62 26.16 -13.68
C ALA A 213 -11.02 26.33 -13.11
N TYR A 214 -11.47 25.30 -12.40
CA TYR A 214 -12.69 25.36 -11.59
C TYR A 214 -12.34 25.16 -10.12
N SER A 215 -13.22 25.65 -9.24
CA SER A 215 -13.15 25.40 -7.81
C SER A 215 -14.51 24.88 -7.36
N GLN A 216 -14.48 23.86 -6.53
CA GLN A 216 -15.66 23.29 -5.90
C GLN A 216 -15.48 23.31 -4.39
N SER A 217 -16.60 23.40 -3.69
CA SER A 217 -16.65 23.16 -2.25
C SER A 217 -17.36 21.85 -2.01
N LEU A 218 -17.02 21.21 -0.89
CA LEU A 218 -17.71 20.03 -0.39
C LEU A 218 -17.85 20.16 1.12
N PHE A 219 -19.06 19.98 1.63
CA PHE A 219 -19.25 19.68 3.05
C PHE A 219 -19.95 18.33 3.14
N ALA A 220 -19.31 17.37 3.79
CA ALA A 220 -19.86 16.04 3.98
C ALA A 220 -19.81 15.63 5.44
N VAL A 221 -20.85 14.96 5.89
CA VAL A 221 -20.94 14.39 7.23
C VAL A 221 -21.36 12.93 7.10
N THR A 222 -20.62 12.04 7.74
CA THR A 222 -20.85 10.60 7.75
C THR A 222 -21.05 10.12 9.18
N PRO A 223 -22.27 10.23 9.74
CA PRO A 223 -22.60 9.54 10.97
C PRO A 223 -22.53 8.03 10.78
N TYR A 224 -22.17 7.33 11.86
CA TYR A 224 -22.27 5.88 11.91
C TYR A 224 -22.75 5.40 13.28
N LEU A 225 -23.33 4.20 13.25
CA LEU A 225 -23.75 3.46 14.42
C LEU A 225 -23.22 2.03 14.30
N VAL A 226 -22.66 1.52 15.40
CA VAL A 226 -22.07 0.20 15.48
C VAL A 226 -22.65 -0.51 16.69
N ALA A 227 -23.17 -1.71 16.46
CA ALA A 227 -23.60 -2.62 17.50
C ALA A 227 -22.68 -3.85 17.47
N ARG A 228 -22.01 -4.13 18.57
CA ARG A 228 -21.11 -5.29 18.71
C ARG A 228 -21.59 -6.18 19.83
N THR A 229 -21.61 -7.49 19.57
CA THR A 229 -21.88 -8.51 20.58
C THR A 229 -20.65 -9.39 20.71
N ASP A 230 -19.94 -9.27 21.83
CA ASP A 230 -18.82 -10.13 22.18
C ASP A 230 -19.35 -11.36 22.92
N ARG A 231 -19.21 -12.53 22.30
CA ARG A 231 -19.59 -13.83 22.89
C ARG A 231 -18.43 -14.52 23.59
N ALA A 232 -17.19 -14.08 23.40
CA ALA A 232 -16.01 -14.59 24.06
C ALA A 232 -15.93 -14.07 25.51
N HIS A 233 -16.03 -12.76 25.69
CA HIS A 233 -15.96 -12.11 27.01
C HIS A 233 -17.33 -11.76 27.58
N GLY A 234 -18.38 -11.81 26.74
CA GLY A 234 -19.73 -11.45 27.10
C GLY A 234 -19.95 -9.93 27.02
N GLY A 235 -21.12 -9.53 26.54
CA GLY A 235 -21.54 -8.14 26.50
C GLY A 235 -22.03 -7.70 25.13
N THR A 236 -22.75 -6.59 25.15
CA THR A 236 -23.17 -5.88 23.95
C THR A 236 -22.77 -4.43 24.12
N SER A 237 -22.04 -3.89 23.14
CA SER A 237 -21.66 -2.49 23.11
C SER A 237 -22.32 -1.80 21.92
N PHE A 238 -22.62 -0.52 22.13
CA PHE A 238 -23.12 0.38 21.10
C PHE A 238 -22.15 1.54 21.02
N GLN A 239 -21.72 1.86 19.81
CA GLN A 239 -20.83 2.97 19.52
C GLN A 239 -21.48 3.84 18.45
N GLU A 240 -21.40 5.14 18.66
CA GLU A 240 -21.87 6.15 17.72
C GLU A 240 -20.78 7.20 17.53
N GLY A 241 -20.74 7.76 16.34
CA GLY A 241 -19.87 8.88 16.04
C GLY A 241 -20.10 9.39 14.64
N ALA A 242 -19.23 10.30 14.21
CA ALA A 242 -19.37 10.94 12.91
C ALA A 242 -18.02 11.37 12.37
N ASP A 243 -17.87 11.23 11.06
CA ASP A 243 -16.77 11.81 10.30
C ASP A 243 -17.28 13.06 9.56
N ILE A 244 -16.45 14.09 9.53
CA ILE A 244 -16.73 15.37 8.89
C ILE A 244 -15.63 15.61 7.87
N LEU A 245 -16.01 15.91 6.64
CA LEU A 245 -15.12 16.34 5.58
C LEU A 245 -15.58 17.70 5.08
N TRP A 246 -14.73 18.71 5.20
CA TRP A 246 -15.03 20.06 4.75
C TRP A 246 -13.91 20.59 3.85
N LYS A 247 -14.27 20.85 2.60
CA LYS A 247 -13.45 21.48 1.57
C LYS A 247 -14.12 22.80 1.20
N PRO A 248 -13.82 23.93 1.86
CA PRO A 248 -14.45 25.21 1.53
C PRO A 248 -14.11 25.71 0.12
N ASN A 249 -13.00 25.22 -0.44
CA ASN A 249 -12.51 25.50 -1.77
C ASN A 249 -11.60 24.34 -2.21
N GLY A 250 -11.08 24.41 -3.44
CA GLY A 250 -10.14 23.40 -3.93
C GLY A 250 -8.78 23.39 -3.25
N GLN A 251 -8.46 24.29 -2.31
CA GLN A 251 -7.10 24.45 -1.73
C GLN A 251 -6.95 23.95 -0.30
N THR A 252 -8.04 23.92 0.45
CA THR A 252 -8.03 23.58 1.88
C THR A 252 -9.02 22.46 2.13
N GLN A 253 -8.58 21.47 2.89
CA GLN A 253 -9.38 20.38 3.38
C GLN A 253 -9.25 20.28 4.90
N LEU A 254 -10.38 20.14 5.57
CA LEU A 254 -10.49 19.79 6.97
C LEU A 254 -11.21 18.45 7.05
N THR A 255 -10.60 17.50 7.73
CA THR A 255 -11.20 16.22 8.07
C THR A 255 -11.24 16.13 9.59
N ALA A 256 -12.38 15.74 10.16
CA ALA A 256 -12.51 15.54 11.59
C ALA A 256 -13.30 14.27 11.87
N THR A 257 -13.04 13.64 13.00
CA THR A 257 -13.82 12.49 13.47
C THR A 257 -14.09 12.62 14.96
N ILE A 258 -15.27 12.17 15.37
CA ILE A 258 -15.72 12.15 16.76
C ILE A 258 -16.10 10.71 17.10
N ASN A 259 -15.57 10.20 18.21
CA ASN A 259 -15.73 8.81 18.67
C ASN A 259 -15.52 7.73 17.58
N PRO A 260 -14.54 7.88 16.67
CA PRO A 260 -14.31 6.99 15.53
C PRO A 260 -14.42 5.50 15.88
N ASP A 261 -15.30 4.76 15.19
CA ASP A 261 -15.26 3.30 15.21
C ASP A 261 -14.12 2.80 14.34
N PHE A 262 -13.03 2.48 15.01
CA PHE A 262 -11.83 1.87 14.44
C PHE A 262 -11.80 0.35 14.58
N GLY A 263 -12.90 -0.27 15.02
CA GLY A 263 -13.09 -1.70 14.87
C GLY A 263 -12.99 -2.08 13.40
N GLN A 264 -12.06 -2.96 13.07
CA GLN A 264 -11.86 -3.33 11.68
C GLN A 264 -13.03 -4.16 11.17
N VAL A 265 -13.68 -3.67 10.11
CA VAL A 265 -14.60 -4.47 9.30
C VAL A 265 -13.84 -5.53 8.49
N GLU A 266 -12.54 -5.33 8.28
CA GLU A 266 -11.65 -6.24 7.55
C GLU A 266 -10.52 -6.70 8.46
N SER A 267 -10.43 -8.01 8.72
CA SER A 267 -9.39 -8.54 9.61
C SER A 267 -8.00 -8.44 8.97
N ASP A 268 -7.03 -7.96 9.75
CA ASP A 268 -5.60 -8.09 9.44
C ASP A 268 -5.20 -9.56 9.19
N ASP A 269 -4.09 -9.77 8.48
CA ASP A 269 -3.56 -11.11 8.26
C ASP A 269 -2.95 -11.71 9.53
N LEU A 270 -3.10 -13.02 9.70
CA LEU A 270 -2.47 -13.74 10.81
C LEU A 270 -0.96 -13.80 10.62
N VAL A 271 -0.22 -13.14 11.51
CA VAL A 271 1.24 -13.20 11.55
C VAL A 271 1.67 -13.75 12.91
N VAL A 272 2.47 -14.82 12.89
CA VAL A 272 3.17 -15.32 14.09
C VAL A 272 4.60 -14.77 14.05
N ASN A 273 4.91 -13.85 14.96
CA ASN A 273 6.19 -13.14 14.96
C ASN A 273 6.93 -13.35 16.30
N PHE A 274 8.02 -14.10 16.27
CA PHE A 274 8.92 -14.31 17.41
C PHE A 274 10.16 -13.41 17.37
N SER A 275 10.27 -12.59 16.33
CA SER A 275 11.39 -11.69 16.13
C SER A 275 11.32 -10.51 17.12
N PRO A 276 12.43 -9.80 17.35
CA PRO A 276 12.43 -8.60 18.18
C PRO A 276 11.84 -7.37 17.49
N GLN A 277 11.39 -7.50 16.23
CA GLN A 277 10.83 -6.39 15.45
C GLN A 277 9.30 -6.49 15.44
N GLU A 278 8.64 -5.35 15.63
CA GLU A 278 7.19 -5.24 15.52
C GLU A 278 6.71 -5.52 14.08
N THR A 279 5.55 -6.14 13.93
CA THR A 279 4.90 -6.32 12.63
C THR A 279 4.24 -5.01 12.17
N PHE A 280 4.56 -4.57 10.96
CA PHE A 280 3.93 -3.40 10.34
C PHE A 280 2.57 -3.78 9.72
N PHE A 281 1.57 -2.92 9.87
CA PHE A 281 0.24 -3.05 9.26
C PHE A 281 -0.19 -1.72 8.67
N THR A 282 -0.70 -1.69 7.44
CA THR A 282 -1.24 -0.43 6.88
C THR A 282 -2.52 -0.02 7.59
N ASP A 283 -2.87 1.27 7.54
CA ASP A 283 -4.12 1.75 8.12
C ASP A 283 -5.25 1.65 7.10
N LYS A 284 -6.42 1.17 7.51
CA LYS A 284 -7.61 1.03 6.65
C LYS A 284 -8.78 1.92 7.09
N ARG A 285 -8.52 2.81 8.05
CA ARG A 285 -9.55 3.63 8.71
C ARG A 285 -9.72 4.93 7.92
N PRO A 286 -10.92 5.26 7.39
CA PRO A 286 -11.10 6.34 6.42
C PRO A 286 -10.51 7.71 6.83
N PHE A 287 -10.62 8.10 8.10
CA PHE A 287 -10.03 9.34 8.60
C PHE A 287 -8.51 9.40 8.36
N PHE A 288 -7.80 8.30 8.63
CA PHE A 288 -6.35 8.24 8.53
C PHE A 288 -5.88 8.14 7.10
N THR A 289 -6.60 7.41 6.25
CA THR A 289 -6.22 7.20 4.85
C THR A 289 -6.57 8.37 3.93
N GLU A 290 -7.60 9.15 4.27
CA GLU A 290 -8.04 10.31 3.49
C GLU A 290 -6.92 11.34 3.35
N ASN A 291 -6.32 11.42 2.15
CA ASN A 291 -5.29 12.41 1.81
C ASN A 291 -4.09 12.43 2.80
N GLN A 292 -3.61 11.24 3.16
CA GLN A 292 -2.45 11.06 4.03
C GLN A 292 -1.12 11.41 3.37
N GLY A 293 -1.05 11.47 2.03
CA GLY A 293 0.19 11.65 1.26
C GLY A 293 0.97 12.92 1.63
N ILE A 294 0.34 13.95 2.19
CA ILE A 294 1.07 15.13 2.71
C ILE A 294 1.96 14.79 3.92
N PHE A 295 1.54 13.85 4.77
CA PHE A 295 2.29 13.40 5.95
C PHE A 295 3.26 12.25 5.64
N ASP A 296 3.28 11.75 4.40
CA ASP A 296 4.25 10.75 3.99
C ASP A 296 5.68 11.31 4.15
N PHE A 297 6.41 10.68 5.06
CA PHE A 297 7.81 10.95 5.35
C PHE A 297 8.45 9.58 5.62
N SER A 298 8.74 8.87 4.54
CA SER A 298 9.50 7.61 4.56
C SER A 298 10.99 7.86 4.81
N LEU A 299 11.61 6.99 5.61
CA LEU A 299 13.06 6.98 5.83
C LEU A 299 13.83 6.14 4.80
N LEU A 300 13.19 5.62 3.74
CA LEU A 300 13.80 4.96 2.55
C LEU A 300 14.30 3.50 2.78
N ASP A 301 13.80 2.55 1.97
CA ASP A 301 14.13 1.08 1.88
C ASP A 301 13.48 0.13 2.93
N ASP A 302 12.55 0.63 3.75
CA ASP A 302 11.64 -0.15 4.60
C ASP A 302 10.33 0.62 4.91
N ASP A 303 9.46 0.05 5.76
CA ASP A 303 8.22 0.68 6.21
C ASP A 303 8.45 1.82 7.23
N SER A 304 9.71 2.25 7.45
CA SER A 304 10.04 3.29 8.43
C SER A 304 9.49 4.65 8.02
N GLN A 305 8.74 5.27 8.92
CA GLN A 305 8.08 6.54 8.67
C GLN A 305 7.85 7.32 9.97
N LEU A 306 7.76 8.64 9.88
CA LEU A 306 7.60 9.50 11.07
C LEU A 306 6.15 9.60 11.58
N VAL A 307 5.16 9.24 10.74
CA VAL A 307 3.74 9.21 11.11
C VAL A 307 3.18 7.86 10.71
N TYR A 308 3.01 6.97 11.69
CA TYR A 308 2.39 5.66 11.57
C TYR A 308 1.05 5.68 12.31
N THR A 309 -0.03 5.91 11.59
CA THR A 309 -1.34 6.23 12.19
C THR A 309 -1.94 5.10 13.04
N ARG A 310 -1.51 3.85 12.83
CA ARG A 310 -1.85 2.70 13.69
C ARG A 310 -1.40 2.86 15.15
N ARG A 311 -0.47 3.77 15.47
CA ARG A 311 -0.17 4.14 16.87
C ARG A 311 -1.37 4.75 17.57
N VAL A 312 -2.16 5.56 16.85
CA VAL A 312 -3.37 6.18 17.39
C VAL A 312 -4.46 5.12 17.51
N GLY A 313 -4.88 4.83 18.75
CA GLY A 313 -5.83 3.76 19.07
C GLY A 313 -5.18 2.38 19.12
N GLY A 314 -3.84 2.33 19.14
CA GLY A 314 -3.09 1.12 19.40
C GLY A 314 -3.18 0.68 20.87
N ALA A 315 -2.36 -0.28 21.29
CA ALA A 315 -2.32 -0.73 22.68
C ALA A 315 -2.15 0.46 23.65
N SER A 316 -3.02 0.53 24.66
CA SER A 316 -2.97 1.53 25.72
C SER A 316 -1.77 1.28 26.63
N ASP A 317 -1.21 2.35 27.18
CA ASP A 317 -0.02 2.32 28.01
C ASP A 317 -0.25 1.59 29.35
N ASP A 318 -1.51 1.41 29.77
CA ASP A 318 -1.89 0.65 30.97
C ASP A 318 -2.07 -0.87 30.71
N GLY A 319 -1.97 -1.31 29.45
CA GLY A 319 -2.13 -2.71 29.05
C GLY A 319 -3.57 -3.21 29.00
N SER A 320 -4.58 -2.35 29.10
CA SER A 320 -6.01 -2.71 29.09
C SER A 320 -6.55 -3.11 27.71
N GLY A 321 -5.72 -3.05 26.66
CA GLY A 321 -6.09 -3.35 25.28
C GLY A 321 -5.95 -2.13 24.37
N PRO A 322 -6.62 -2.10 23.21
CA PRO A 322 -6.62 -0.94 22.32
C PRO A 322 -7.21 0.30 22.99
N ALA A 323 -6.60 1.47 22.78
CA ALA A 323 -7.10 2.73 23.29
C ALA A 323 -8.28 3.27 22.46
N ASP A 324 -9.33 3.72 23.15
CA ASP A 324 -10.46 4.39 22.50
C ASP A 324 -10.09 5.83 22.11
N ILE A 325 -10.43 6.24 20.89
CA ILE A 325 -10.17 7.60 20.41
C ILE A 325 -11.39 8.49 20.66
N ALA A 326 -11.16 9.66 21.26
CA ALA A 326 -12.18 10.65 21.53
C ALA A 326 -12.51 11.47 20.27
N ALA A 327 -11.48 12.02 19.65
CA ALA A 327 -11.59 12.82 18.44
C ALA A 327 -10.25 12.91 17.73
N ALA A 328 -10.29 13.19 16.43
CA ALA A 328 -9.12 13.58 15.67
C ALA A 328 -9.48 14.62 14.61
N VAL A 329 -8.53 15.50 14.30
CA VAL A 329 -8.69 16.58 13.32
C VAL A 329 -7.45 16.63 12.45
N LYS A 330 -7.66 16.76 11.14
CA LYS A 330 -6.63 16.94 10.12
C LYS A 330 -6.99 18.14 9.26
N VAL A 331 -6.05 19.05 9.05
CA VAL A 331 -6.19 20.20 8.17
C VAL A 331 -5.01 20.23 7.22
N ASN A 332 -5.26 20.27 5.93
CA ASN A 332 -4.21 20.32 4.93
C ASN A 332 -4.60 21.19 3.73
N GLY A 333 -3.59 21.68 3.03
CA GLY A 333 -3.78 22.55 1.89
C GLY A 333 -2.50 23.18 1.39
N SER A 334 -2.63 24.26 0.62
CA SER A 334 -1.47 24.98 0.10
C SER A 334 -1.69 26.50 0.03
N VAL A 335 -0.59 27.23 0.19
CA VAL A 335 -0.50 28.68 0.00
C VAL A 335 0.72 28.95 -0.90
N GLY A 336 0.47 29.42 -2.12
CA GLY A 336 1.52 29.59 -3.11
C GLY A 336 2.22 28.26 -3.42
N SER A 337 3.54 28.22 -3.28
CA SER A 337 4.36 27.01 -3.46
C SER A 337 4.62 26.23 -2.17
N THR A 338 3.97 26.60 -1.06
CA THR A 338 4.06 25.91 0.23
C THR A 338 2.81 25.07 0.45
N SER A 339 2.96 23.77 0.63
CA SER A 339 1.90 22.88 1.12
C SER A 339 2.03 22.72 2.65
N TYR A 340 0.91 22.57 3.35
CA TYR A 340 0.89 22.38 4.80
C TYR A 340 -0.08 21.25 5.20
N GLY A 341 0.21 20.61 6.33
CA GLY A 341 -0.64 19.62 6.97
C GLY A 341 -0.53 19.72 8.49
N ILE A 342 -1.64 19.69 9.20
CA ILE A 342 -1.73 19.63 10.66
C ILE A 342 -2.63 18.46 11.01
N LEU A 343 -2.19 17.58 11.90
CA LEU A 343 -2.98 16.45 12.42
C LEU A 343 -2.91 16.47 13.94
N THR A 344 -4.05 16.29 14.60
CA THR A 344 -4.13 16.04 16.03
C THR A 344 -5.13 14.91 16.32
N ALA A 345 -4.83 14.09 17.31
CA ALA A 345 -5.72 13.06 17.81
C ALA A 345 -5.63 12.96 19.33
N GLN A 346 -6.76 12.66 19.98
CA GLN A 346 -6.86 12.51 21.42
C GLN A 346 -7.53 11.17 21.75
N GLU A 347 -6.87 10.37 22.58
CA GLU A 347 -7.44 9.15 23.16
C GLU A 347 -8.17 9.44 24.47
N LYS A 348 -9.08 8.53 24.86
CA LYS A 348 -9.91 8.62 26.06
C LYS A 348 -9.21 8.04 27.29
N GLY A 349 -9.63 8.51 28.46
CA GLY A 349 -9.21 7.96 29.76
C GLY A 349 -7.85 8.49 30.23
N ASP A 350 -7.48 8.11 31.46
CA ASP A 350 -6.27 8.61 32.13
C ASP A 350 -4.98 8.07 31.48
N ALA A 351 -5.07 6.95 30.76
CA ALA A 351 -4.00 6.40 29.93
C ALA A 351 -4.09 6.83 28.45
N GLY A 352 -5.00 7.74 28.11
CA GLY A 352 -5.17 8.23 26.76
C GLY A 352 -4.03 9.17 26.35
N ARG A 353 -3.41 8.88 25.20
CA ARG A 353 -2.34 9.72 24.63
C ARG A 353 -2.91 10.85 23.78
N SER A 354 -2.11 11.90 23.61
CA SER A 354 -2.40 12.97 22.65
C SER A 354 -1.33 13.00 21.57
N PHE A 355 -1.75 13.14 20.32
CA PHE A 355 -0.88 13.12 19.14
C PHE A 355 -0.99 14.45 18.40
N GLY A 356 0.15 14.94 17.90
CA GLY A 356 0.26 16.11 17.05
C GLY A 356 1.29 15.92 15.94
N ALA A 357 0.95 16.35 14.73
CA ALA A 357 1.89 16.43 13.61
C ALA A 357 1.70 17.74 12.83
N LEU A 358 2.81 18.35 12.42
CA LEU A 358 2.87 19.52 11.56
C LEU A 358 3.81 19.23 10.38
N ARG A 359 3.29 19.33 9.16
CA ARG A 359 4.03 19.22 7.90
C ARG A 359 4.04 20.56 7.18
N LEU A 360 5.21 20.94 6.66
CA LEU A 360 5.38 22.01 5.69
C LEU A 360 6.22 21.51 4.53
N VAL A 361 5.82 21.79 3.29
CA VAL A 361 6.58 21.39 2.09
C VAL A 361 6.65 22.52 1.08
N GLN A 362 7.85 23.05 0.88
CA GLN A 362 8.15 24.14 -0.03
C GLN A 362 8.63 23.61 -1.38
N ASN A 363 8.02 24.06 -2.48
CA ASN A 363 8.49 23.80 -3.84
C ASN A 363 9.38 24.96 -4.34
N LEU A 364 10.56 24.61 -4.86
CA LEU A 364 11.61 25.51 -5.34
C LEU A 364 12.10 25.09 -6.74
N GLY A 365 11.18 24.67 -7.60
CA GLY A 365 11.48 24.29 -8.99
C GLY A 365 11.97 22.86 -9.09
N THR A 366 13.27 22.66 -9.36
CA THR A 366 13.89 21.33 -9.38
C THR A 366 14.14 20.77 -7.97
N GLN A 367 13.85 21.57 -6.93
CA GLN A 367 14.06 21.19 -5.55
C GLN A 367 12.77 21.28 -4.74
N THR A 368 12.65 20.40 -3.77
CA THR A 368 11.60 20.36 -2.76
C THR A 368 12.26 20.27 -1.40
N LEU A 369 11.83 21.10 -0.46
CA LEU A 369 12.26 21.03 0.94
C LEU A 369 11.03 20.85 1.81
N GLY A 370 11.07 19.86 2.69
CA GLY A 370 10.01 19.58 3.64
C GLY A 370 10.50 19.60 5.08
N LEU A 371 9.59 19.92 5.99
CA LEU A 371 9.72 19.78 7.43
C LEU A 371 8.52 18.99 7.95
N LEU A 372 8.76 18.05 8.86
CA LEU A 372 7.72 17.33 9.60
C LEU A 372 8.09 17.32 11.07
N ALA A 373 7.23 17.83 11.93
CA ALA A 373 7.39 17.77 13.38
C ALA A 373 6.26 16.94 13.97
N THR A 374 6.57 16.05 14.91
CA THR A 374 5.58 15.30 15.67
C THR A 374 5.80 15.47 17.17
N HIS A 375 4.70 15.42 17.90
CA HIS A 375 4.67 15.46 19.36
C HIS A 375 3.64 14.43 19.85
N VAL A 376 4.03 13.60 20.80
CA VAL A 376 3.12 12.68 21.50
C VAL A 376 3.33 12.82 23.00
N ASP A 377 2.24 13.02 23.71
CA ASP A 377 2.19 13.03 25.17
C ASP A 377 1.56 11.73 25.67
N HIS A 378 2.27 11.07 26.59
CA HIS A 378 1.87 9.84 27.26
C HIS A 378 1.70 10.11 28.76
N PRO A 379 0.51 10.56 29.21
CA PRO A 379 0.28 10.92 30.61
C PRO A 379 0.58 9.80 31.60
N TYR A 380 0.23 8.56 31.25
CA TYR A 380 0.42 7.38 32.11
C TYR A 380 1.89 7.05 32.37
N LEU A 381 2.75 7.29 31.37
CA LEU A 381 4.19 6.99 31.44
C LEU A 381 5.05 8.18 31.87
N ASP A 382 4.45 9.37 32.04
CA ASP A 382 5.16 10.65 32.22
C ASP A 382 6.20 10.84 31.10
N ARG A 383 5.76 10.73 29.85
CA ARG A 383 6.63 10.71 28.66
C ARG A 383 6.15 11.68 27.60
N ASP A 384 7.05 12.59 27.22
CA ASP A 384 6.94 13.48 26.06
C ASP A 384 7.86 13.01 24.94
N ALA A 385 7.31 12.70 23.77
CA ALA A 385 8.05 12.29 22.60
C ALA A 385 7.99 13.36 21.50
N ASN A 386 9.15 13.90 21.12
CA ASN A 386 9.26 14.93 20.08
C ASN A 386 10.17 14.45 18.95
N VAL A 387 9.71 14.55 17.71
CA VAL A 387 10.50 14.20 16.51
C VAL A 387 10.44 15.33 15.51
N LEU A 388 11.58 15.62 14.88
CA LEU A 388 11.69 16.59 13.79
C LEU A 388 12.42 15.95 12.61
N GLY A 389 11.78 15.95 11.45
CA GLY A 389 12.32 15.52 10.17
C GLY A 389 12.45 16.68 9.19
N ILE A 390 13.52 16.68 8.41
CA ILE A 390 13.73 17.54 7.25
C ILE A 390 14.01 16.65 6.05
N ASP A 391 13.23 16.80 4.98
CA ASP A 391 13.39 16.07 3.73
C ASP A 391 13.73 17.03 2.58
N HIS A 392 14.50 16.53 1.63
CA HIS A 392 14.89 17.24 0.43
C HIS A 392 14.78 16.31 -0.77
N ARG A 393 14.13 16.77 -1.83
CA ARG A 393 14.14 16.10 -3.14
C ARG A 393 14.72 17.04 -4.18
N TRP A 394 15.69 16.57 -4.96
CA TRP A 394 16.30 17.32 -6.05
C TRP A 394 16.31 16.51 -7.35
N GLN A 395 15.79 17.13 -8.40
CA GLN A 395 15.68 16.58 -9.75
C GLN A 395 16.34 17.54 -10.74
N PRO A 396 17.68 17.55 -10.85
CA PRO A 396 18.38 18.49 -11.72
C PRO A 396 18.06 18.32 -13.21
N ASN A 397 17.61 17.13 -13.62
CA ASN A 397 17.20 16.82 -14.99
C ASN A 397 16.21 15.65 -15.02
N ALA A 398 15.82 15.21 -16.21
CA ALA A 398 14.84 14.13 -16.42
C ALA A 398 15.33 12.74 -15.94
N SER A 399 16.63 12.53 -15.81
CA SER A 399 17.24 11.23 -15.60
C SER A 399 17.82 11.03 -14.20
N PHE A 400 17.86 12.06 -13.36
CA PHE A 400 18.46 11.99 -12.02
C PHE A 400 17.52 12.55 -10.96
N THR A 401 17.29 11.77 -9.91
CA THR A 401 16.53 12.17 -8.71
C THR A 401 17.38 11.82 -7.49
N ILE A 402 17.52 12.74 -6.54
CA ILE A 402 18.05 12.44 -5.20
C ILE A 402 17.05 12.89 -4.15
N THR A 403 16.77 12.02 -3.18
CA THR A 403 15.94 12.29 -2.01
C THR A 403 16.78 12.07 -0.77
N SER A 404 16.78 13.03 0.16
CA SER A 404 17.56 12.96 1.39
C SER A 404 16.73 13.39 2.58
N ASN A 405 16.88 12.70 3.71
CA ASN A 405 16.17 12.96 4.94
C ASN A 405 17.14 13.10 6.10
N VAL A 406 16.85 13.98 7.05
CA VAL A 406 17.49 14.04 8.36
C VAL A 406 16.40 14.08 9.41
N VAL A 407 16.49 13.21 10.42
CA VAL A 407 15.54 13.13 11.51
C VAL A 407 16.27 13.22 12.85
N GLY A 408 15.68 13.93 13.80
CA GLY A 408 16.10 13.93 15.20
C GLY A 408 14.92 13.62 16.11
N SER A 409 15.18 12.89 17.19
CA SER A 409 14.19 12.65 18.22
C SER A 409 14.71 13.07 19.60
N LYS A 410 13.78 13.51 20.44
CA LYS A 410 14.00 13.85 21.84
C LYS A 410 12.84 13.33 22.67
N ILE A 411 13.14 12.38 23.53
CA ILE A 411 12.22 11.76 24.46
C ILE A 411 12.56 12.25 25.87
N ASP A 412 11.59 12.88 26.52
CA ASP A 412 11.68 13.27 27.92
C ASP A 412 10.77 12.36 28.74
N GLN A 413 11.39 11.44 29.49
CA GLN A 413 10.73 10.53 30.44
C GLN A 413 11.62 10.36 31.67
N PRO A 414 11.07 10.33 32.90
CA PRO A 414 11.87 10.06 34.10
C PRO A 414 12.69 8.78 33.96
N GLN A 415 14.00 8.88 34.21
CA GLN A 415 14.97 7.77 34.11
C GLN A 415 15.14 7.13 32.72
N ALA A 416 14.45 7.61 31.69
CA ALA A 416 14.47 7.03 30.34
C ALA A 416 14.63 8.09 29.22
N LYS A 417 15.28 9.22 29.52
CA LYS A 417 15.53 10.28 28.53
C LYS A 417 16.37 9.76 27.37
N SER A 418 15.98 10.11 26.15
CA SER A 418 16.70 9.74 24.94
C SER A 418 16.80 10.91 23.96
N SER A 419 17.90 10.95 23.21
CA SER A 419 18.03 11.84 22.06
C SER A 419 18.87 11.19 20.98
N GLY A 420 18.35 11.16 19.77
CA GLY A 420 18.93 10.45 18.65
C GLY A 420 18.82 11.21 17.33
N LEU A 421 19.60 10.76 16.36
CA LEU A 421 19.64 11.31 15.01
C LEU A 421 19.63 10.17 13.99
N GLY A 422 19.01 10.41 12.86
CA GLY A 422 19.04 9.58 11.68
C GLY A 422 19.19 10.41 10.42
N ALA A 423 19.74 9.82 9.37
CA ALA A 423 19.84 10.45 8.06
C ALA A 423 19.81 9.39 6.97
N THR A 424 19.08 9.65 5.89
CA THR A 424 19.01 8.75 4.73
C THR A 424 19.13 9.55 3.43
N SER A 425 19.67 8.93 2.39
CA SER A 425 19.79 9.56 1.07
C SER A 425 19.79 8.52 -0.02
N ILE A 426 18.86 8.64 -0.97
CA ILE A 426 18.73 7.78 -2.14
C ILE A 426 18.89 8.59 -3.42
N ALA A 427 19.70 8.09 -4.35
CA ALA A 427 19.84 8.65 -5.68
C ALA A 427 19.42 7.61 -6.72
N TYR A 428 18.66 8.05 -7.72
CA TYR A 428 18.25 7.29 -8.89
C TYR A 428 18.84 7.92 -10.15
N TRP A 429 19.40 7.10 -11.02
CA TRP A 429 19.92 7.53 -12.31
C TRP A 429 19.43 6.63 -13.44
N GLU A 430 18.60 7.17 -14.32
CA GLU A 430 18.15 6.54 -15.57
C GLU A 430 19.20 6.80 -16.67
N MET A 431 20.08 5.84 -16.93
CA MET A 431 21.19 6.03 -17.89
C MET A 431 20.69 6.02 -19.33
N ASN A 432 19.75 5.11 -19.63
CA ASN A 432 19.04 4.94 -20.89
C ASN A 432 17.83 4.03 -20.66
N ASP A 433 17.12 3.64 -21.72
CA ASP A 433 15.91 2.82 -21.61
C ASP A 433 16.10 1.39 -21.06
N ARG A 434 17.36 0.92 -21.00
CA ARG A 434 17.72 -0.42 -20.52
C ARG A 434 18.44 -0.41 -19.18
N TRP A 435 19.26 0.59 -18.91
CA TRP A 435 20.13 0.63 -17.74
C TRP A 435 19.76 1.76 -16.81
N SER A 436 19.63 1.43 -15.52
CA SER A 436 19.51 2.42 -14.46
C SER A 436 20.27 2.00 -13.20
N GLN A 437 20.53 2.97 -12.34
CA GLN A 437 21.25 2.78 -11.09
C GLN A 437 20.53 3.42 -9.92
N GLN A 438 20.73 2.84 -8.75
CA GLN A 438 20.22 3.31 -7.48
C GLN A 438 21.33 3.22 -6.43
N TRP A 439 21.51 4.28 -5.65
CA TRP A 439 22.40 4.29 -4.48
C TRP A 439 21.61 4.74 -3.28
N LEU A 440 21.80 4.09 -2.14
CA LEU A 440 21.19 4.50 -0.88
C LEU A 440 22.22 4.43 0.22
N GLY A 441 22.25 5.46 1.05
CA GLY A 441 22.91 5.46 2.35
C GLY A 441 21.91 5.76 3.45
N MET A 442 22.06 5.08 4.58
CA MET A 442 21.25 5.28 5.78
C MET A 442 22.14 5.23 7.02
N TYR A 443 21.82 6.08 7.99
CA TYR A 443 22.40 6.09 9.31
C TYR A 443 21.28 6.29 10.32
N PHE A 444 21.13 5.38 11.28
CA PHE A 444 20.23 5.50 12.43
C PHE A 444 21.05 5.32 13.70
N GLY A 445 21.18 6.38 14.48
CA GLY A 445 21.89 6.35 15.76
C GLY A 445 21.24 5.39 16.77
N LYS A 446 22.01 4.79 17.66
CA LYS A 446 21.55 3.86 18.71
C LYS A 446 20.45 4.40 19.64
N ARG A 447 20.33 5.74 19.75
CA ARG A 447 19.32 6.42 20.57
C ARG A 447 18.18 7.04 19.76
N LEU A 448 18.17 6.85 18.44
CA LEU A 448 17.05 7.27 17.62
C LEU A 448 15.83 6.44 18.02
N ASP A 449 14.78 7.14 18.41
CA ASP A 449 13.49 6.58 18.79
C ASP A 449 12.41 7.50 18.23
N ILE A 450 11.64 7.00 17.28
CA ILE A 450 10.53 7.71 16.64
C ILE A 450 9.20 6.97 16.83
N ASN A 451 9.18 5.89 17.61
CA ASN A 451 8.11 4.90 17.61
C ASN A 451 6.83 5.35 18.35
N ASP A 452 6.85 6.46 19.07
CA ASP A 452 5.67 7.01 19.74
C ASP A 452 4.57 7.43 18.74
N PHE A 453 4.96 8.01 17.60
CA PHE A 453 4.03 8.27 16.47
C PHE A 453 4.46 7.54 15.19
N GLY A 454 5.76 7.36 14.96
CA GLY A 454 6.29 6.72 13.77
C GLY A 454 6.43 5.21 13.91
N TYR A 455 7.12 4.64 12.92
CA TYR A 455 7.57 3.26 12.89
C TYR A 455 9.05 3.22 12.49
N LEU A 456 9.86 2.54 13.29
CA LEU A 456 11.28 2.27 13.06
C LEU A 456 11.54 0.84 13.54
N PRO A 457 11.77 -0.11 12.62
CA PRO A 457 11.97 -1.52 12.97
C PRO A 457 13.32 -1.74 13.66
N ARG A 458 14.28 -0.83 13.46
CA ARG A 458 15.62 -0.92 14.04
C ARG A 458 16.32 0.44 14.08
N ASN A 459 16.96 0.74 15.21
CA ASN A 459 17.99 1.76 15.33
C ASN A 459 19.39 1.12 15.39
N ASP A 460 20.44 1.89 15.69
CA ASP A 460 21.82 1.38 15.73
C ASP A 460 22.23 0.71 14.41
N MET A 461 22.19 1.48 13.32
CA MET A 461 22.37 0.97 11.97
C MET A 461 23.09 1.97 11.06
N GLU A 462 24.06 1.47 10.29
CA GLU A 462 24.62 2.12 9.12
C GLU A 462 24.39 1.19 7.93
N TYR A 463 23.85 1.69 6.82
CA TYR A 463 23.54 0.88 5.65
C TYR A 463 23.89 1.60 4.37
N LEU A 464 24.50 0.85 3.45
CA LEU A 464 24.81 1.30 2.11
C LEU A 464 24.37 0.23 1.13
N HIS A 465 23.71 0.62 0.04
CA HIS A 465 23.60 -0.25 -1.12
C HIS A 465 23.76 0.49 -2.43
N TRP A 466 24.18 -0.30 -3.42
CA TRP A 466 24.22 0.07 -4.81
C TRP A 466 23.50 -1.00 -5.61
N GLU A 467 22.59 -0.58 -6.48
CA GLU A 467 21.84 -1.45 -7.37
C GLU A 467 21.98 -1.00 -8.81
N VAL A 468 22.24 -1.95 -9.71
CA VAL A 468 22.16 -1.76 -11.15
C VAL A 468 20.98 -2.54 -11.68
N ARG A 469 20.18 -1.91 -12.52
CA ARG A 469 19.03 -2.51 -13.18
C ARG A 469 19.28 -2.63 -14.66
N TYR A 470 18.86 -3.76 -15.23
CA TYR A 470 18.90 -4.02 -16.67
C TYR A 470 17.55 -4.54 -17.15
N ARG A 471 16.92 -3.79 -18.06
CA ARG A 471 15.68 -4.18 -18.72
C ARG A 471 15.98 -4.83 -20.07
N ASP A 472 15.46 -6.05 -20.24
CA ASP A 472 15.47 -6.80 -21.49
C ASP A 472 14.05 -6.99 -22.01
N THR A 473 13.79 -6.43 -23.18
CA THR A 473 12.50 -6.52 -23.89
C THR A 473 12.61 -7.26 -25.22
N ALA A 474 13.82 -7.68 -25.60
CA ALA A 474 14.12 -8.34 -26.87
C ALA A 474 14.11 -9.87 -26.73
N THR A 475 13.05 -10.39 -26.11
CA THR A 475 12.85 -11.83 -25.91
C THR A 475 12.55 -12.54 -27.24
N ALA A 476 13.02 -13.79 -27.39
CA ALA A 476 12.75 -14.58 -28.60
C ALA A 476 11.24 -14.73 -28.86
N ALA A 477 10.82 -14.80 -30.12
CA ALA A 477 9.41 -14.82 -30.51
C ALA A 477 8.64 -16.04 -29.97
N ASP A 478 9.33 -17.16 -29.73
CA ASP A 478 8.81 -18.40 -29.16
C ASP A 478 8.95 -18.50 -27.63
N SER A 479 9.55 -17.49 -26.98
CA SER A 479 9.63 -17.40 -25.52
C SER A 479 8.25 -17.33 -24.86
N ALA A 480 8.12 -17.86 -23.65
CA ALA A 480 6.94 -17.62 -22.82
C ALA A 480 6.94 -16.21 -22.16
N TYR A 481 8.10 -15.54 -22.15
CA TYR A 481 8.30 -14.25 -21.50
C TYR A 481 8.25 -13.11 -22.51
N ALA A 482 7.63 -12.00 -22.12
CA ALA A 482 7.61 -10.74 -22.87
C ALA A 482 8.84 -9.88 -22.53
N SER A 483 9.22 -9.81 -21.25
CA SER A 483 10.42 -9.08 -20.79
C SER A 483 10.98 -9.62 -19.49
N HIS A 484 12.19 -9.16 -19.17
CA HIS A 484 12.86 -9.33 -17.90
C HIS A 484 13.40 -8.00 -17.39
N LEU A 485 13.19 -7.70 -16.11
CA LEU A 485 13.90 -6.65 -15.38
C LEU A 485 14.86 -7.33 -14.40
N TRP A 486 16.15 -7.25 -14.68
CA TRP A 486 17.20 -7.75 -13.81
C TRP A 486 17.64 -6.67 -12.83
N ARG A 487 17.83 -7.01 -11.56
CA ARG A 487 18.36 -6.11 -10.53
C ARG A 487 19.51 -6.78 -9.80
N PHE A 488 20.68 -6.16 -9.83
CA PHE A 488 21.88 -6.62 -9.13
C PHE A 488 22.22 -5.62 -8.03
N ARG A 489 22.08 -6.02 -6.77
CA ARG A 489 22.29 -5.15 -5.61
C ARG A 489 23.39 -5.69 -4.73
N VAL A 490 24.38 -4.85 -4.42
CA VAL A 490 25.37 -5.09 -3.36
C VAL A 490 25.00 -4.18 -2.19
N SER A 491 24.92 -4.74 -0.98
CA SER A 491 24.59 -3.97 0.21
C SER A 491 25.39 -4.40 1.43
N GLN A 492 25.75 -3.45 2.27
CA GLN A 492 26.38 -3.65 3.58
C GLN A 492 25.57 -2.95 4.66
N GLN A 493 25.42 -3.62 5.80
CA GLN A 493 24.80 -3.10 7.00
C GLN A 493 25.71 -3.39 8.19
N ASP A 494 26.06 -2.34 8.92
CA ASP A 494 26.78 -2.38 10.18
C ASP A 494 25.90 -1.78 11.28
N ASN A 495 26.22 -2.04 12.54
CA ASN A 495 25.70 -1.21 13.64
C ASN A 495 26.62 0.02 13.85
N THR A 496 26.21 0.97 14.68
CA THR A 496 26.98 2.23 14.88
C THR A 496 28.29 2.03 15.66
N GLU A 497 28.54 0.81 16.15
CA GLU A 497 29.80 0.39 16.77
C GLU A 497 30.74 -0.32 15.76
N GLY A 498 30.37 -0.38 14.48
CA GLY A 498 31.16 -0.99 13.40
C GLY A 498 31.08 -2.52 13.33
N ARG A 499 30.12 -3.15 14.04
CA ARG A 499 29.87 -4.58 13.93
C ARG A 499 29.13 -4.88 12.65
N LEU A 500 29.67 -5.81 11.86
CA LEU A 500 29.04 -6.25 10.64
C LEU A 500 27.76 -7.04 10.90
N ILE A 501 26.62 -6.49 10.51
CA ILE A 501 25.29 -7.12 10.65
C ILE A 501 24.93 -7.91 9.40
N ARG A 502 25.25 -7.38 8.21
CA ARG A 502 24.90 -8.03 6.96
C ARG A 502 25.73 -7.53 5.79
N ARG A 503 26.36 -8.42 5.01
CA ARG A 503 26.72 -8.13 3.61
C ARG A 503 25.95 -9.05 2.70
N ARG A 504 25.39 -8.48 1.64
CA ARG A 504 24.47 -9.18 0.75
C ARG A 504 24.77 -8.82 -0.69
N PHE A 505 24.83 -9.84 -1.54
CA PHE A 505 24.66 -9.70 -2.97
C PHE A 505 23.31 -10.29 -3.35
N ARG A 506 22.47 -9.48 -4.01
CA ARG A 506 21.11 -9.82 -4.40
C ARG A 506 20.98 -9.77 -5.92
N ILE A 507 20.39 -10.81 -6.47
CA ILE A 507 19.97 -10.88 -7.87
C ILE A 507 18.44 -11.02 -7.88
N MET A 508 17.76 -10.11 -8.56
CA MET A 508 16.31 -10.23 -8.81
C MET A 508 16.05 -10.25 -10.31
N ARG A 509 15.01 -11.00 -10.69
CA ARG A 509 14.46 -10.99 -12.05
C ARG A 509 12.94 -10.95 -11.99
N ASP A 510 12.37 -9.82 -12.36
CA ASP A 510 10.93 -9.65 -12.57
C ASP A 510 10.64 -9.93 -14.05
N SER A 511 9.74 -10.86 -14.35
CA SER A 511 9.45 -11.28 -15.72
C SER A 511 7.97 -11.15 -16.03
N GLN A 512 7.65 -10.39 -17.07
CA GLN A 512 6.31 -10.35 -17.64
C GLN A 512 6.16 -11.52 -18.60
N ARG A 513 5.02 -12.22 -18.54
CA ARG A 513 4.74 -13.38 -19.39
C ARG A 513 3.71 -13.04 -20.46
N ARG A 514 3.80 -13.74 -21.59
CA ARG A 514 2.88 -13.54 -22.73
C ARG A 514 1.49 -14.15 -22.50
N ASP A 515 1.30 -14.86 -21.41
CA ASP A 515 0.01 -15.39 -20.94
C ASP A 515 -0.72 -14.39 -20.01
N GLY A 516 -0.20 -13.17 -19.86
CA GLY A 516 -0.73 -12.14 -18.95
C GLY A 516 -0.33 -12.28 -17.50
N GLY A 517 0.40 -13.35 -17.14
CA GLY A 517 0.94 -13.55 -15.81
C GLY A 517 2.30 -12.92 -15.59
N ALA A 518 2.79 -13.07 -14.36
CA ALA A 518 4.11 -12.61 -13.95
C ALA A 518 4.89 -13.74 -13.27
N GLU A 519 6.21 -13.64 -13.34
CA GLU A 519 7.11 -14.51 -12.59
C GLU A 519 8.25 -13.70 -11.98
N TRP A 520 8.51 -13.95 -10.71
CA TRP A 520 9.49 -13.25 -9.92
C TRP A 520 10.50 -14.21 -9.31
N TRP A 521 11.79 -13.88 -9.42
CA TRP A 521 12.89 -14.60 -8.79
C TRP A 521 13.75 -13.64 -7.98
N ARG A 522 14.16 -14.04 -6.77
CA ARG A 522 15.14 -13.31 -5.94
C ARG A 522 16.11 -14.29 -5.29
N LEU A 523 17.40 -14.15 -5.60
CA LEU A 523 18.49 -14.84 -4.90
C LEU A 523 19.24 -13.82 -4.05
N ASP A 524 19.26 -14.06 -2.74
CA ASP A 524 20.07 -13.35 -1.77
C ASP A 524 21.23 -14.24 -1.32
N MET A 525 22.46 -13.75 -1.42
CA MET A 525 23.66 -14.42 -0.91
C MET A 525 24.29 -13.55 0.17
N PHE A 526 24.55 -14.14 1.34
CA PHE A 526 25.03 -13.44 2.51
C PHE A 526 26.41 -13.95 2.92
N THR A 527 27.29 -13.05 3.33
CA THR A 527 28.54 -13.43 4.00
C THR A 527 28.27 -13.81 5.45
N ALA A 528 29.29 -14.33 6.14
CA ALA A 528 29.26 -14.39 7.60
C ALA A 528 29.09 -12.98 8.18
N ALA A 529 28.31 -12.85 9.25
CA ALA A 529 28.02 -11.58 9.91
C ALA A 529 27.61 -11.83 11.38
N TYR A 530 27.00 -10.84 12.03
CA TYR A 530 26.42 -10.96 13.37
C TYR A 530 24.92 -10.63 13.35
N ASP A 531 24.15 -11.39 14.12
CA ASP A 531 22.81 -11.01 14.55
C ASP A 531 22.90 -10.51 15.99
N ASP A 532 22.72 -9.22 16.19
CA ASP A 532 22.81 -8.55 17.50
C ASP A 532 21.43 -8.19 18.08
N LEU A 533 20.34 -8.59 17.43
CA LEU A 533 18.99 -8.40 17.94
C LEU A 533 18.38 -9.69 18.51
N LEU A 534 18.89 -10.85 18.12
CA LEU A 534 18.38 -12.15 18.58
C LEU A 534 18.22 -12.24 20.11
N THR A 535 19.16 -11.67 20.88
CA THR A 535 19.16 -11.70 22.35
C THR A 535 18.63 -10.43 23.02
N ARG A 536 17.92 -9.56 22.27
CA ARG A 536 17.22 -8.39 22.81
C ARG A 536 18.13 -7.47 23.65
N GLY A 537 19.33 -7.20 23.14
CA GLY A 537 20.35 -6.37 23.78
C GLY A 537 21.46 -7.16 24.52
N GLY A 538 21.38 -8.49 24.54
CA GLY A 538 22.43 -9.37 25.04
C GLY A 538 23.61 -9.56 24.07
N ASN A 539 24.27 -10.71 24.19
CA ASN A 539 25.38 -11.11 23.34
C ASN A 539 24.90 -11.42 21.90
N PRO A 540 25.63 -10.99 20.86
CA PRO A 540 25.24 -11.25 19.48
C PRO A 540 25.44 -12.73 19.11
N LEU A 541 24.89 -13.17 17.99
CA LEU A 541 25.20 -14.45 17.34
C LEU A 541 26.05 -14.21 16.09
N ARG A 542 27.20 -14.88 15.96
CA ARG A 542 27.93 -14.91 14.70
C ARG A 542 27.26 -15.89 13.74
N THR A 543 26.76 -15.39 12.62
CA THR A 543 26.09 -16.19 11.58
C THR A 543 27.10 -16.58 10.49
N PRO A 544 27.05 -17.81 9.95
CA PRO A 544 27.87 -18.23 8.82
C PRO A 544 27.30 -17.68 7.49
N PRO A 545 28.05 -17.79 6.37
CA PRO A 545 27.51 -17.47 5.06
C PRO A 545 26.27 -18.31 4.75
N THR A 546 25.27 -17.69 4.13
CA THR A 546 23.99 -18.34 3.84
C THR A 546 23.40 -17.79 2.54
N MET A 547 22.32 -18.39 2.08
CA MET A 547 21.58 -17.93 0.91
C MET A 547 20.08 -18.03 1.13
N ARG A 548 19.32 -17.24 0.37
CA ARG A 548 17.86 -17.34 0.30
C ARG A 548 17.42 -17.17 -1.15
N LEU A 549 16.77 -18.17 -1.70
CA LEU A 549 16.13 -18.13 -3.01
C LEU A 549 14.62 -18.02 -2.79
N ARG A 550 13.99 -17.01 -3.41
CA ARG A 550 12.54 -16.87 -3.47
C ARG A 550 12.09 -16.90 -4.92
N TRP A 551 10.92 -17.49 -5.12
CA TRP A 551 10.24 -17.57 -6.40
C TRP A 551 8.75 -17.36 -6.19
N GLN A 552 8.12 -16.64 -7.12
CA GLN A 552 6.67 -16.48 -7.16
C GLN A 552 6.22 -16.50 -8.62
N ARG A 553 5.07 -17.12 -8.86
CA ARG A 553 4.41 -17.13 -10.17
C ARG A 553 2.92 -16.95 -10.00
N GLU A 554 2.38 -16.10 -10.85
CA GLU A 554 0.95 -15.81 -10.94
C GLU A 554 0.46 -16.16 -12.33
N GLN A 555 -0.66 -16.87 -12.37
CA GLN A 555 -1.39 -17.11 -13.60
C GLN A 555 -2.74 -16.38 -13.53
N PRO A 556 -3.05 -15.50 -14.50
CA PRO A 556 -4.36 -14.88 -14.60
C PRO A 556 -5.45 -15.92 -14.88
N ARG A 557 -6.71 -15.49 -14.83
CA ARG A 557 -7.86 -16.37 -15.06
C ARG A 557 -7.85 -16.93 -16.48
N VAL A 558 -7.62 -18.24 -16.61
CA VAL A 558 -7.80 -19.01 -17.85
C VAL A 558 -8.99 -19.94 -17.69
N GLY A 559 -10.07 -19.66 -18.42
CA GLY A 559 -11.34 -20.35 -18.25
C GLY A 559 -11.93 -20.08 -16.85
N ARG A 560 -12.01 -21.12 -16.01
CA ARG A 560 -12.53 -21.04 -14.63
C ARG A 560 -11.46 -21.07 -13.55
N TRP A 561 -10.18 -20.99 -13.91
CA TRP A 561 -9.08 -21.13 -12.95
C TRP A 561 -8.09 -19.97 -13.05
N SER A 562 -7.69 -19.46 -11.91
CA SER A 562 -6.41 -18.75 -11.73
C SER A 562 -5.64 -19.40 -10.59
N TRP A 563 -4.36 -19.08 -10.45
CA TRP A 563 -3.59 -19.52 -9.29
C TRP A 563 -2.36 -18.65 -9.07
N THR A 564 -1.93 -18.61 -7.82
CA THR A 564 -0.65 -18.05 -7.40
C THR A 564 0.14 -19.12 -6.66
N THR A 565 1.45 -19.14 -6.87
CA THR A 565 2.35 -20.02 -6.15
C THR A 565 3.61 -19.27 -5.77
N GLU A 566 4.15 -19.61 -4.61
CA GLU A 566 5.39 -19.04 -4.12
C GLU A 566 6.20 -20.12 -3.41
N GLY A 567 7.52 -19.97 -3.49
CA GLY A 567 8.47 -20.88 -2.88
C GLY A 567 9.66 -20.12 -2.33
N THR A 568 10.17 -20.57 -1.18
CA THR A 568 11.42 -20.10 -0.61
C THR A 568 12.31 -21.30 -0.29
N LEU A 569 13.60 -21.17 -0.57
CA LEU A 569 14.66 -22.04 -0.08
C LEU A 569 15.64 -21.15 0.68
N SER A 570 15.93 -21.47 1.94
CA SER A 570 16.72 -20.62 2.83
C SER A 570 17.74 -21.42 3.62
N GLY A 571 18.96 -20.93 3.76
CA GLY A 571 19.84 -21.39 4.85
C GLY A 571 19.46 -20.74 6.18
N ASN A 572 20.04 -21.21 7.27
CA ASN A 572 19.73 -20.75 8.63
C ASN A 572 20.90 -20.02 9.31
N GLN A 573 20.60 -19.35 10.42
CA GLN A 573 21.56 -18.52 11.16
C GLN A 573 22.66 -19.30 11.89
N LEU A 574 22.49 -20.60 12.12
CA LEU A 574 23.43 -21.42 12.89
C LEU A 574 24.42 -22.21 12.00
N THR A 575 23.92 -22.74 10.88
CA THR A 575 24.66 -23.68 10.00
C THR A 575 24.72 -23.23 8.54
N GLY A 576 24.14 -22.06 8.22
CA GLY A 576 24.18 -21.50 6.87
C GLY A 576 23.47 -22.40 5.87
N TYR A 577 24.15 -22.74 4.77
CA TYR A 577 23.61 -23.56 3.69
C TYR A 577 23.70 -25.08 3.95
N HIS A 578 24.28 -25.53 5.06
CA HIS A 578 24.42 -26.96 5.34
C HIS A 578 23.09 -27.64 5.72
N ARG A 579 22.07 -26.85 6.07
CA ARG A 579 20.72 -27.36 6.38
C ARG A 579 19.68 -26.34 5.92
N LEU A 580 19.10 -26.58 4.75
CA LEU A 580 18.25 -25.60 4.06
C LEU A 580 16.78 -25.75 4.47
N GLY A 581 16.17 -24.72 5.03
CA GLY A 581 14.72 -24.64 5.16
C GLY A 581 14.04 -24.40 3.82
N TYR A 582 12.75 -24.73 3.76
CA TYR A 582 11.93 -24.46 2.59
C TYR A 582 10.51 -24.10 2.98
N TYR A 583 9.90 -23.24 2.16
CA TYR A 583 8.51 -22.85 2.23
C TYR A 583 7.90 -23.00 0.84
N PHE A 584 6.66 -23.46 0.78
CA PHE A 584 5.88 -23.51 -0.45
C PHE A 584 4.42 -23.16 -0.16
N LYS A 585 3.82 -22.34 -1.01
CA LYS A 585 2.38 -22.05 -1.01
C LYS A 585 1.83 -22.17 -2.41
N PHE A 586 0.61 -22.71 -2.49
CA PHE A 586 -0.17 -22.75 -3.71
C PHE A 586 -1.61 -22.34 -3.39
N THR A 587 -2.10 -21.32 -4.09
CA THR A 587 -3.45 -20.79 -3.96
C THR A 587 -4.15 -20.83 -5.31
N PRO A 588 -4.93 -21.88 -5.59
CA PRO A 588 -5.84 -21.91 -6.72
C PRO A 588 -7.13 -21.15 -6.40
N THR A 589 -7.68 -20.49 -7.41
CA THR A 589 -8.99 -19.84 -7.36
C THR A 589 -9.87 -20.42 -8.47
N TYR A 590 -11.05 -20.89 -8.10
CA TYR A 590 -12.08 -21.37 -9.02
C TYR A 590 -13.20 -20.35 -9.14
N PHE A 591 -13.50 -19.94 -10.37
CA PHE A 591 -14.58 -19.02 -10.69
C PHE A 591 -15.84 -19.82 -11.07
N ILE A 592 -16.81 -19.86 -10.14
CA ILE A 592 -18.10 -20.52 -10.34
C ILE A 592 -18.93 -19.71 -11.35
N THR A 593 -18.96 -18.39 -11.15
CA THR A 593 -19.46 -17.38 -12.08
C THR A 593 -18.47 -16.22 -12.14
N ASP A 594 -18.77 -15.22 -12.96
CA ASP A 594 -17.95 -14.04 -13.10
C ASP A 594 -17.85 -13.18 -11.83
N GLY A 595 -18.90 -13.15 -11.00
CA GLY A 595 -18.91 -12.50 -9.69
C GLY A 595 -18.84 -13.45 -8.49
N PHE A 596 -18.53 -14.75 -8.68
CA PHE A 596 -18.45 -15.70 -7.56
C PHE A 596 -17.24 -16.62 -7.71
N SER A 597 -16.29 -16.48 -6.80
CA SER A 597 -15.07 -17.26 -6.75
C SER A 597 -14.83 -17.91 -5.39
N VAL A 598 -14.11 -19.03 -5.40
CA VAL A 598 -13.65 -19.74 -4.22
C VAL A 598 -12.15 -19.96 -4.35
N PHE A 599 -11.38 -19.65 -3.32
CA PHE A 599 -9.94 -19.89 -3.28
C PHE A 599 -9.57 -20.80 -2.12
N ALA A 600 -8.53 -21.61 -2.31
CA ALA A 600 -8.11 -22.62 -1.33
C ALA A 600 -6.59 -22.75 -1.27
N GLY A 601 -5.94 -21.76 -0.65
CA GLY A 601 -4.51 -21.72 -0.42
C GLY A 601 -4.06 -22.65 0.71
N ALA A 602 -2.97 -23.36 0.46
CA ALA A 602 -2.26 -24.13 1.47
C ALA A 602 -0.77 -23.82 1.40
N SER A 603 -0.13 -23.73 2.56
CA SER A 603 1.31 -23.56 2.68
C SER A 603 1.92 -24.58 3.64
N TYR A 604 3.18 -24.91 3.38
CA TYR A 604 4.01 -25.70 4.27
C TYR A 604 5.39 -25.07 4.37
N GLU A 605 5.89 -24.97 5.61
CA GLU A 605 7.22 -24.48 5.93
C GLU A 605 7.96 -25.51 6.77
N TRP A 606 9.25 -25.70 6.47
CA TRP A 606 10.19 -26.40 7.31
C TRP A 606 11.38 -25.49 7.61
N ASP A 607 11.56 -25.18 8.89
CA ASP A 607 12.62 -24.31 9.38
C ASP A 607 13.61 -25.08 10.28
N PRO A 608 14.72 -25.57 9.72
CA PRO A 608 15.76 -26.21 10.51
C PRO A 608 16.57 -25.20 11.31
N ASN A 609 16.89 -25.58 12.54
CA ASN A 609 17.67 -24.76 13.46
C ASN A 609 17.09 -23.35 13.64
N TRP A 610 15.76 -23.24 13.64
CA TRP A 610 15.07 -21.99 13.93
C TRP A 610 15.45 -21.54 15.34
N LEU A 611 16.01 -20.34 15.46
CA LEU A 611 16.49 -19.81 16.74
C LEU A 611 15.42 -18.93 17.35
N ILE A 612 15.04 -19.24 18.60
CA ILE A 612 14.05 -18.48 19.36
C ILE A 612 14.66 -18.13 20.71
N TRP A 613 14.68 -16.83 21.01
CA TRP A 613 15.17 -16.31 22.29
C TRP A 613 14.30 -16.77 23.45
N GLN A 614 14.94 -17.11 24.58
CA GLN A 614 14.27 -17.55 25.80
C GLN A 614 14.35 -16.47 26.88
N HIS A 615 15.56 -16.18 27.35
CA HIS A 615 15.89 -15.08 28.26
C HIS A 615 17.40 -14.80 28.17
N ASP A 616 17.85 -13.63 28.63
CA ASP A 616 19.26 -13.24 28.66
C ASP A 616 19.98 -13.55 27.32
N ASN A 617 20.97 -14.44 27.36
CA ASN A 617 21.73 -14.93 26.21
C ASN A 617 21.36 -16.35 25.79
N LEU A 618 20.30 -16.93 26.37
CA LEU A 618 19.83 -18.26 26.07
C LEU A 618 18.90 -18.24 24.85
N VAL A 619 19.22 -19.07 23.86
CA VAL A 619 18.40 -19.28 22.67
C VAL A 619 18.14 -20.77 22.47
N GLY A 620 16.90 -21.13 22.18
CA GLY A 620 16.56 -22.49 21.75
C GLY A 620 16.74 -22.62 20.24
N SER A 621 17.31 -23.73 19.78
CA SER A 621 17.34 -24.10 18.37
C SER A 621 16.33 -25.21 18.10
N PHE A 622 15.44 -24.99 17.15
CA PHE A 622 14.29 -25.84 16.87
C PHE A 622 14.28 -26.36 15.44
N ASP A 623 13.67 -27.52 15.23
CA ASP A 623 13.19 -27.95 13.92
C ASP A 623 11.71 -27.59 13.82
N GLY A 624 11.43 -26.43 13.21
CA GLY A 624 10.09 -25.89 13.01
C GLY A 624 9.39 -26.52 11.80
N ARG A 625 8.09 -26.77 11.95
CA ARG A 625 7.18 -27.13 10.86
C ARG A 625 5.94 -26.26 10.99
N THR A 626 5.55 -25.63 9.88
CA THR A 626 4.34 -24.80 9.84
C THR A 626 3.44 -25.29 8.72
N ILE A 627 2.15 -25.44 9.02
CA ILE A 627 1.10 -25.59 8.00
C ILE A 627 0.21 -24.36 8.08
N GLY A 628 -0.01 -23.74 6.92
CA GLY A 628 -0.96 -22.65 6.75
C GLY A 628 -2.09 -23.02 5.81
N ILE A 629 -3.29 -22.52 6.11
CA ILE A 629 -4.41 -22.49 5.18
C ILE A 629 -4.88 -21.04 5.05
N ASP A 630 -5.08 -20.61 3.81
CA ASP A 630 -5.67 -19.34 3.45
C ASP A 630 -6.75 -19.61 2.40
N SER A 631 -8.00 -19.66 2.83
CA SER A 631 -9.12 -20.09 1.99
C SER A 631 -10.32 -19.20 2.19
N GLY A 632 -11.21 -19.18 1.21
CA GLY A 632 -12.35 -18.32 1.28
C GLY A 632 -13.18 -18.30 0.02
N LEU A 633 -14.17 -17.42 0.03
CA LEU A 633 -14.97 -17.11 -1.13
C LEU A 633 -15.26 -15.62 -1.21
N ASN A 634 -15.38 -15.14 -2.44
CA ASN A 634 -15.81 -13.78 -2.76
C ASN A 634 -17.04 -13.89 -3.65
N TRP A 635 -18.15 -13.26 -3.25
CA TRP A 635 -19.37 -13.20 -4.05
C TRP A 635 -19.90 -11.77 -4.15
N ASN A 636 -19.85 -11.22 -5.36
CA ASN A 636 -20.37 -9.92 -5.74
C ASN A 636 -21.74 -10.11 -6.42
N PHE A 637 -22.81 -9.57 -5.83
CA PHE A 637 -24.15 -9.59 -6.44
C PHE A 637 -24.41 -8.23 -7.09
N GLY A 638 -23.95 -8.09 -8.34
CA GLY A 638 -23.84 -6.77 -8.96
C GLY A 638 -22.86 -5.88 -8.19
N ASN A 639 -23.07 -4.57 -8.21
CA ASN A 639 -22.06 -3.61 -7.73
C ASN A 639 -22.28 -3.15 -6.28
N ARG A 640 -23.42 -3.49 -5.66
CA ARG A 640 -23.79 -2.98 -4.32
C ARG A 640 -23.71 -4.00 -3.20
N HIS A 641 -23.64 -5.28 -3.52
CA HIS A 641 -23.68 -6.36 -2.52
C HIS A 641 -22.43 -7.21 -2.62
N GLU A 642 -21.81 -7.44 -1.48
CA GLU A 642 -20.61 -8.27 -1.36
C GLU A 642 -20.78 -9.22 -0.18
N LEU A 643 -20.52 -10.50 -0.41
CA LEU A 643 -20.35 -11.51 0.64
C LEU A 643 -18.94 -12.09 0.54
N ARG A 644 -18.21 -12.03 1.64
CA ARG A 644 -16.87 -12.61 1.79
C ARG A 644 -16.84 -13.58 2.94
N VAL A 645 -16.18 -14.70 2.73
CA VAL A 645 -15.77 -15.61 3.80
C VAL A 645 -14.26 -15.74 3.72
N LYS A 646 -13.56 -15.46 4.82
CA LYS A 646 -12.11 -15.61 4.94
C LYS A 646 -11.84 -16.62 6.06
N LEU A 647 -11.02 -17.61 5.78
CA LEU A 647 -10.49 -18.58 6.74
C LEU A 647 -8.98 -18.61 6.59
N GLN A 648 -8.30 -18.13 7.62
CA GLN A 648 -6.87 -18.25 7.80
C GLN A 648 -6.59 -19.09 9.04
N THR A 649 -5.68 -20.05 8.92
CA THR A 649 -5.15 -20.75 10.10
C THR A 649 -3.69 -21.07 9.89
N LEU A 650 -2.93 -20.97 10.99
CA LEU A 650 -1.52 -21.32 11.06
C LEU A 650 -1.34 -22.29 12.23
N ALA A 651 -0.66 -23.40 11.96
CA ALA A 651 -0.26 -24.37 12.97
C ALA A 651 1.25 -24.54 12.91
N VAL A 652 1.93 -24.34 14.04
CA VAL A 652 3.38 -24.47 14.18
C VAL A 652 3.67 -25.60 15.17
N ALA A 653 4.61 -26.48 14.83
CA ALA A 653 5.21 -27.41 15.76
C ALA A 653 6.72 -27.38 15.59
N ALA A 654 7.42 -26.97 16.64
CA ALA A 654 8.87 -26.82 16.65
C ALA A 654 9.49 -27.70 17.72
N ARG A 655 10.27 -28.69 17.28
CA ARG A 655 10.97 -29.60 18.17
C ARG A 655 12.30 -29.00 18.61
N LEU A 656 12.55 -28.90 19.91
CA LEU A 656 13.85 -28.49 20.42
C LEU A 656 14.93 -29.47 19.95
N ARG A 657 16.02 -28.90 19.42
CA ARG A 657 17.25 -29.60 19.05
C ARG A 657 18.32 -29.43 20.11
N GLN A 658 18.54 -28.19 20.54
CA GLN A 658 19.59 -27.81 21.48
C GLN A 658 19.33 -26.41 22.00
N ALA A 659 19.52 -26.18 23.30
CA ALA A 659 19.64 -24.85 23.87
C ALA A 659 21.09 -24.35 23.73
N TYR A 660 21.27 -23.08 23.41
CA TYR A 660 22.58 -22.44 23.30
C TYR A 660 22.63 -21.19 24.16
N GLU A 661 23.70 -21.05 24.93
CA GLU A 661 24.07 -19.78 25.53
C GLU A 661 25.01 -19.04 24.57
N LEU A 662 24.67 -17.82 24.20
CA LEU A 662 25.49 -17.01 23.30
C LEU A 662 26.61 -16.34 24.08
N SER A 663 27.85 -16.63 23.70
CA SER A 663 29.03 -16.02 24.33
C SER A 663 29.23 -14.58 23.87
N PRO A 664 29.99 -13.74 24.62
CA PRO A 664 30.32 -12.38 24.18
C PRO A 664 31.06 -12.31 22.83
N SER A 665 31.74 -13.40 22.42
CA SER A 665 32.39 -13.50 21.11
C SER A 665 31.43 -13.88 19.97
N GLY A 666 30.14 -14.01 20.27
CA GLY A 666 29.08 -14.43 19.37
C GLY A 666 29.06 -15.92 19.01
N ARG A 667 29.61 -16.79 19.85
CA ARG A 667 29.55 -18.23 19.64
C ARG A 667 28.31 -18.79 20.34
N ALA A 668 27.54 -19.61 19.65
CA ALA A 668 26.52 -20.44 20.26
C ALA A 668 27.18 -21.61 20.99
N VAL A 669 27.17 -21.58 22.33
CA VAL A 669 27.73 -22.64 23.19
C VAL A 669 26.59 -23.52 23.68
N PRO A 670 26.61 -24.85 23.48
CA PRO A 670 25.55 -25.73 23.97
C PRO A 670 25.33 -25.54 25.48
N SER A 671 24.08 -25.30 25.87
CA SER A 671 23.63 -25.24 27.25
C SER A 671 22.84 -26.50 27.61
N ASN A 672 22.92 -26.92 28.87
CA ASN A 672 22.09 -27.99 29.43
C ASN A 672 20.83 -27.46 30.11
N GLU A 673 20.59 -26.15 30.05
CA GLU A 673 19.36 -25.55 30.55
C GLU A 673 18.16 -26.10 29.79
N ALA A 674 17.11 -26.43 30.54
CA ALA A 674 15.91 -27.01 29.98
C ALA A 674 15.14 -25.95 29.19
N VAL A 675 14.89 -26.23 27.92
CA VAL A 675 14.00 -25.46 27.05
C VAL A 675 12.96 -26.43 26.53
N ASP A 676 11.69 -26.04 26.54
CA ASP A 676 10.62 -26.89 26.04
C ASP A 676 10.52 -26.85 24.51
N ASN A 677 9.75 -27.77 23.92
CA ASN A 677 9.33 -27.61 22.52
C ASN A 677 8.36 -26.42 22.39
N LEU A 678 7.99 -26.06 21.17
CA LEU A 678 7.03 -25.00 20.89
C LEU A 678 5.90 -25.52 20.00
N GLY A 679 4.67 -25.23 20.39
CA GLY A 679 3.47 -25.44 19.60
C GLY A 679 2.67 -24.16 19.51
N VAL A 680 2.18 -23.80 18.32
CA VAL A 680 1.29 -22.65 18.11
C VAL A 680 0.09 -23.05 17.28
N ALA A 681 -1.09 -22.62 17.72
CA ALA A 681 -2.32 -22.68 16.96
C ALA A 681 -2.89 -21.27 16.81
N ASN A 682 -3.17 -20.85 15.58
CA ASN A 682 -3.76 -19.55 15.28
C ASN A 682 -4.91 -19.72 14.28
N LEU A 683 -6.01 -19.00 14.50
CA LEU A 683 -7.21 -19.02 13.67
C LEU A 683 -7.74 -17.60 13.47
N GLY A 684 -8.09 -17.29 12.25
CA GLY A 684 -8.86 -16.12 11.84
C GLY A 684 -9.95 -16.57 10.88
N PHE A 685 -11.20 -16.42 11.29
CA PHE A 685 -12.37 -16.72 10.49
C PHE A 685 -13.29 -15.51 10.48
N GLN A 686 -13.64 -15.06 9.28
CA GLN A 686 -14.52 -13.91 9.11
C GLN A 686 -15.59 -14.23 8.06
N ILE A 687 -16.84 -13.88 8.37
CA ILE A 687 -17.90 -13.71 7.38
C ILE A 687 -18.23 -12.23 7.35
N ARG A 688 -18.12 -11.61 6.18
CA ARG A 688 -18.44 -10.19 5.97
C ARG A 688 -19.49 -10.08 4.89
N TYR A 689 -20.58 -9.41 5.19
CA TYR A 689 -21.54 -8.93 4.21
C TYR A 689 -21.50 -7.40 4.18
N ARG A 690 -21.37 -6.83 2.97
CA ARG A 690 -21.45 -5.39 2.72
C ARG A 690 -22.61 -5.12 1.78
N TYR A 691 -23.40 -4.10 2.13
CA TYR A 691 -24.37 -3.47 1.23
C TYR A 691 -24.05 -1.99 1.09
N GLU A 692 -23.73 -1.57 -0.12
CA GLU A 692 -23.52 -0.17 -0.49
C GLU A 692 -24.89 0.49 -0.75
N ILE A 693 -25.29 1.37 0.18
CA ILE A 693 -26.55 2.12 0.12
C ILE A 693 -26.42 3.26 -0.90
N ALA A 694 -25.27 3.93 -0.87
CA ALA A 694 -24.82 5.03 -1.73
C ALA A 694 -23.28 5.08 -1.68
N PRO A 695 -22.59 5.86 -2.55
CA PRO A 695 -21.13 5.98 -2.51
C PRO A 695 -20.61 6.28 -1.08
N LEU A 696 -19.64 5.47 -0.62
CA LEU A 696 -19.08 5.47 0.75
C LEU A 696 -20.12 5.39 1.90
N SER A 697 -21.35 4.95 1.62
CA SER A 697 -22.42 4.74 2.59
C SER A 697 -22.75 3.25 2.64
N ASN A 698 -22.39 2.58 3.74
CA ASN A 698 -22.36 1.13 3.80
C ASN A 698 -23.09 0.59 5.03
N LEU A 699 -23.78 -0.53 4.83
CA LEU A 699 -24.17 -1.47 5.87
C LEU A 699 -23.20 -2.65 5.87
N TYR A 700 -22.60 -2.93 7.02
CA TYR A 700 -21.77 -4.10 7.25
C TYR A 700 -22.42 -5.02 8.27
N ILE A 701 -22.38 -6.32 7.98
CA ILE A 701 -22.69 -7.39 8.93
C ILE A 701 -21.49 -8.31 8.96
N VAL A 702 -20.83 -8.40 10.10
CA VAL A 702 -19.57 -9.13 10.27
C VAL A 702 -19.71 -10.13 11.39
N TYR A 703 -19.21 -11.35 11.15
CA TYR A 703 -18.97 -12.33 12.19
C TYR A 703 -17.49 -12.65 12.20
N ASN A 704 -16.84 -12.43 13.34
CA ASN A 704 -15.44 -12.77 13.55
C ASN A 704 -15.33 -13.91 14.55
N ARG A 705 -14.47 -14.87 14.24
CA ARG A 705 -14.05 -15.92 15.16
C ARG A 705 -12.57 -16.20 14.98
N GLY A 706 -11.85 -16.28 16.07
CA GLY A 706 -10.43 -16.59 15.98
C GLY A 706 -9.78 -16.69 17.33
N GLY A 707 -8.46 -16.70 17.30
CA GLY A 707 -7.66 -16.71 18.49
C GLY A 707 -6.26 -17.23 18.26
N TYR A 708 -5.46 -17.15 19.32
CA TYR A 708 -4.07 -17.56 19.35
C TYR A 708 -3.83 -18.39 20.60
N ARG A 709 -3.12 -19.51 20.45
CA ARG A 709 -2.66 -20.32 21.56
C ARG A 709 -1.24 -20.80 21.32
N GLU A 710 -0.45 -20.77 22.38
CA GLU A 710 0.89 -21.30 22.43
C GLU A 710 0.98 -22.37 23.52
N ASP A 711 1.71 -23.45 23.26
CA ASP A 711 2.03 -24.50 24.22
C ASP A 711 3.41 -25.12 23.96
N THR A 712 3.77 -26.14 24.73
CA THR A 712 5.09 -26.79 24.69
C THR A 712 5.14 -28.09 23.90
N LYS A 713 4.19 -28.32 22.97
CA LYS A 713 4.03 -29.60 22.26
C LYS A 713 4.53 -29.54 20.83
N ASP A 714 5.32 -30.54 20.45
CA ASP A 714 5.70 -30.82 19.07
C ASP A 714 4.64 -31.68 18.33
N ASP A 715 3.41 -31.19 18.23
CA ASP A 715 2.26 -31.91 17.64
C ASP A 715 1.53 -31.05 16.60
N LEU A 716 1.98 -31.11 15.35
CA LEU A 716 1.45 -30.27 14.27
C LEU A 716 -0.04 -30.54 13.95
N ASP A 717 -0.45 -31.81 13.94
CA ASP A 717 -1.87 -32.18 13.70
C ASP A 717 -2.75 -31.74 14.87
N GLY A 718 -2.25 -31.92 16.10
CA GLY A 718 -2.88 -31.39 17.30
C GLY A 718 -3.07 -29.88 17.24
N GLN A 719 -2.02 -29.11 16.92
CA GLN A 719 -2.12 -27.65 16.81
C GLN A 719 -3.09 -27.22 15.72
N PHE A 720 -3.05 -27.86 14.56
CA PHE A 720 -3.96 -27.57 13.47
C PHE A 720 -5.43 -27.78 13.86
N ARG A 721 -5.76 -28.92 14.51
CA ARG A 721 -7.13 -29.18 14.99
C ARG A 721 -7.54 -28.24 16.13
N GLN A 722 -6.61 -27.90 17.02
CA GLN A 722 -6.85 -26.97 18.12
C GLN A 722 -7.17 -25.56 17.62
N GLY A 723 -6.55 -25.12 16.53
CA GLY A 723 -6.82 -23.83 15.88
C GLY A 723 -8.32 -23.64 15.63
N PHE A 724 -8.99 -24.63 15.04
CA PHE A 724 -10.45 -24.60 14.81
C PHE A 724 -11.31 -24.59 16.08
N GLY A 725 -10.72 -24.85 17.24
CA GLY A 725 -11.34 -24.75 18.56
C GLY A 725 -11.26 -23.36 19.19
N LEU A 726 -10.40 -22.47 18.69
CA LEU A 726 -10.14 -21.15 19.27
C LEU A 726 -11.38 -20.23 19.17
N LYS A 727 -11.52 -19.38 20.19
CA LYS A 727 -12.66 -18.47 20.43
C LYS A 727 -12.27 -17.23 21.24
N ASP A 728 -10.98 -16.88 21.28
CA ASP A 728 -10.49 -15.67 21.96
C ASP A 728 -11.17 -14.42 21.37
N VAL A 729 -11.41 -14.44 20.05
CA VAL A 729 -12.36 -13.56 19.38
C VAL A 729 -13.56 -14.38 18.95
N ASN A 730 -14.76 -13.96 19.33
CA ASN A 730 -16.01 -14.54 18.87
C ASN A 730 -17.12 -13.50 18.98
N GLU A 731 -17.30 -12.71 17.93
CA GLU A 731 -18.15 -11.54 17.98
C GLU A 731 -18.98 -11.37 16.70
N GLY A 732 -20.13 -10.74 16.86
CA GLY A 732 -20.94 -10.23 15.76
C GLY A 732 -20.95 -8.71 15.79
N LEU A 733 -20.80 -8.09 14.63
CA LEU A 733 -20.82 -6.64 14.46
C LEU A 733 -21.81 -6.27 13.36
N VAL A 734 -22.62 -5.24 13.62
CA VAL A 734 -23.42 -4.55 12.61
C VAL A 734 -23.01 -3.09 12.63
N LYS A 735 -22.63 -2.56 11.47
CA LYS A 735 -22.25 -1.15 11.30
C LYS A 735 -23.07 -0.55 10.17
N ILE A 736 -23.65 0.60 10.41
CA ILE A 736 -24.25 1.43 9.38
C ILE A 736 -23.56 2.79 9.37
N ALA A 737 -23.13 3.23 8.19
CA ALA A 737 -22.57 4.55 7.95
C ALA A 737 -23.26 5.16 6.73
N TYR A 738 -23.68 6.42 6.81
CA TYR A 738 -24.36 7.09 5.71
C TYR A 738 -23.78 8.49 5.50
N ARG A 739 -23.22 8.72 4.32
CA ARG A 739 -22.61 9.99 3.96
C ARG A 739 -23.64 10.94 3.37
N MET A 740 -23.71 12.15 3.92
CA MET A 740 -24.53 13.25 3.41
C MET A 740 -23.60 14.33 2.89
N GLU A 741 -23.86 14.84 1.69
CA GLU A 741 -23.13 15.94 1.08
C GLU A 741 -24.05 17.17 0.94
N PHE A 742 -23.50 18.36 1.16
CA PHE A 742 -24.22 19.64 1.24
C PHE A 742 -23.62 20.72 0.34
#